data_AF-A0A165KKJ3-F1
#
_entry.id   AF-A0A165KKJ3-F1
#
_cell.length_a   1.000
_cell.length_b   1.000
_cell.length_c   1.000
_cell.angle_alpha   90.00
_cell.angle_beta   90.00
_cell.angle_gamma   90.00
#
_symmetry.space_group_name_H-M   'P 1'
#
loop_
_entity.id
_entity.type
_entity.pdbx_description
1 polymer ?
#
loop_
_entity_poly.entity_id
_entity_poly.type
_entity_poly.pdbx_seq_one_letter_code
_entity_poly.pdbx_strand_id
1 'polypeptide(L)'
;MNCEEVNEEYHRVLEWAREHCNDPPEVEVALVPMLLYSDSTHLTSFGSASLWPIYAFFGFVSKYVRAKPTSFSAHHIAYLPDGFQDWYEREHGDPASEETLKFCRREIMQLIWTLLLDPEFRKAYIEGLLWQCGDHILRRLFPRFFIYSADYPEKILLACLRYLAECPCPRCYVRKKDIHLMGTVRDMQQRANHIRIDTDAIQFDIDRTRSWIFEDGYPANSTRITKVLGARSLLPLRSAFSKFSSSLPQPLHFNHYHMLVVDIMHEFELGVWKAVLIHLLRILYLLKQLARFNQSTNVSDLKQMSARAYEDVLRVLIDAMLPPPHDDIVMDLLFALAEWHAFAKLRLHTERTLALFEESVKTLGKAMRRFQSVTCPAFQTKELPREVAARGRRQAAATARTRGKGKAKASASTTARRVAVGGPRPKGFNLNTYKFHSLGDAPTAVRQMQSQSTSSDQPATAQQFPTRRTGNRRHRLVSTGQNRRSQGENSEGLRPLISSERRGGVLPFTADEHLGPTPPDARYHVADSQRHWEDIPSWIAKHRNDPATRNFLPRLKDHLLGRMLRRPFETDEQQFTPVDHRRVLIDKDRMYLHKVLRVNYTTYDMRRSQDSINPRTHPNIMLLAHEDEDEDNQDKHTYWYARVLSIFHVHVRLLAGNNTSTQRDVVHKLDVLWVRWYGLDFTAPGGFKHRRLHRLGFVPDDDPDAFGFLDPEVVLRASHIMPAFAYGKVDDLLPPSRCARSEDEEDLDYQYYYIGM
;
A
#
# COMPACT_ATOMS: atom_id res chain seq x y z
N MET A 1 -5.11 12.85 14.83
CA MET A 1 -6.35 13.16 14.09
C MET A 1 -6.61 14.62 14.39
N ASN A 2 -6.17 15.52 13.52
CA ASN A 2 -6.40 16.97 13.60
C ASN A 2 -7.03 17.41 12.27
N CYS A 3 -8.30 17.09 12.10
CA CYS A 3 -9.05 17.32 10.86
C CYS A 3 -10.31 18.09 11.18
N GLU A 4 -10.86 18.75 10.15
CA GLU A 4 -12.02 19.64 10.23
C GLU A 4 -13.18 19.01 11.02
N GLU A 5 -13.62 17.80 10.65
CA GLU A 5 -14.75 17.13 11.31
C GLU A 5 -14.47 16.78 12.79
N VAL A 6 -13.23 16.43 13.14
CA VAL A 6 -12.84 16.18 14.54
C VAL A 6 -12.81 17.49 15.33
N ASN A 7 -12.38 18.59 14.71
CA ASN A 7 -12.34 19.90 15.34
C ASN A 7 -13.75 20.46 15.53
N GLU A 8 -14.62 20.34 14.53
CA GLU A 8 -16.04 20.70 14.64
C GLU A 8 -16.76 19.90 15.72
N GLU A 9 -16.56 18.58 15.76
CA GLU A 9 -17.08 17.73 16.84
C GLU A 9 -16.49 18.12 18.20
N TYR A 10 -15.20 18.46 18.26
CA TYR A 10 -14.57 18.90 19.50
C TYR A 10 -15.22 20.18 20.04
N HIS A 11 -15.45 21.18 19.17
CA HIS A 11 -16.12 22.41 19.57
C HIS A 11 -17.56 22.15 20.05
N ARG A 12 -18.34 21.32 19.34
CA ARG A 12 -19.69 20.93 19.78
C ARG A 12 -19.69 20.25 21.14
N VAL A 13 -18.75 19.33 21.37
CA VAL A 13 -18.63 18.62 22.65
C VAL A 13 -18.12 19.53 23.77
N LEU A 14 -17.22 20.46 23.46
CA LEU A 14 -16.70 21.42 24.43
C LEU A 14 -17.81 22.37 24.92
N GLU A 15 -18.64 22.87 24.01
CA GLU A 15 -19.82 23.67 24.36
C GLU A 15 -20.81 22.87 25.20
N TRP A 16 -21.14 21.65 24.74
CA TRP A 16 -22.01 20.74 25.49
C TRP A 16 -21.50 20.48 26.92
N ALA A 17 -20.21 20.17 27.06
CA ALA A 17 -19.59 19.89 28.36
C ALA A 17 -19.62 21.11 29.29
N ARG A 18 -19.39 22.33 28.77
CA ARG A 18 -19.46 23.56 29.58
C ARG A 18 -20.85 23.83 30.14
N GLU A 19 -21.89 23.48 29.39
CA GLU A 19 -23.28 23.70 29.80
C GLU A 19 -23.81 22.60 30.73
N HIS A 20 -23.33 21.36 30.57
CA HIS A 20 -23.95 20.18 31.20
C HIS A 20 -23.04 19.44 32.19
N CYS A 21 -21.73 19.73 32.22
CA CYS A 21 -20.78 19.11 33.15
C CYS A 21 -20.31 20.13 34.20
N ASN A 22 -20.52 19.82 35.48
CA ASN A 22 -20.08 20.63 36.61
C ASN A 22 -18.63 20.30 37.00
N ASP A 23 -17.70 20.43 36.06
CA ASP A 23 -16.29 20.16 36.31
C ASP A 23 -15.55 21.38 36.88
N PRO A 24 -14.51 21.15 37.69
CA PRO A 24 -13.54 22.19 38.03
C PRO A 24 -12.90 22.81 36.76
N PRO A 25 -12.51 24.10 36.79
CA PRO A 25 -11.90 24.77 35.64
C PRO A 25 -10.61 24.12 35.12
N GLU A 26 -9.93 23.32 35.94
CA GLU A 26 -8.68 22.65 35.57
C GLU A 26 -8.89 21.36 34.76
N VAL A 27 -10.13 20.86 34.64
CA VAL A 27 -10.42 19.65 33.89
C VAL A 27 -10.42 19.95 32.40
N GLU A 28 -9.52 19.30 31.66
CA GLU A 28 -9.51 19.41 30.20
C GLU A 28 -10.58 18.51 29.57
N VAL A 29 -11.32 19.04 28.59
CA VAL A 29 -12.22 18.24 27.77
C VAL A 29 -11.45 17.68 26.58
N ALA A 30 -11.62 16.37 26.30
CA ALA A 30 -11.00 15.74 25.15
C ALA A 30 -11.95 14.72 24.49
N LEU A 31 -11.86 14.60 23.17
CA LEU A 31 -12.54 13.53 22.44
C LEU A 31 -11.79 12.21 22.58
N VAL A 32 -12.50 11.11 22.35
CA VAL A 32 -11.92 9.80 22.13
C VAL A 32 -12.45 9.28 20.79
N PRO A 33 -11.77 9.60 19.67
CA PRO A 33 -12.21 9.14 18.36
C PRO A 33 -12.13 7.61 18.27
N MET A 34 -13.26 6.97 18.03
CA MET A 34 -13.38 5.52 17.86
C MET A 34 -13.34 5.16 16.38
N LEU A 35 -12.40 4.27 16.03
CA LEU A 35 -12.25 3.72 14.70
C LEU A 35 -12.61 2.24 14.76
N LEU A 36 -13.73 1.88 14.16
CA LEU A 36 -14.27 0.54 14.14
C LEU A 36 -13.82 -0.19 12.88
N TYR A 37 -13.56 -1.49 13.03
CA TYR A 37 -13.26 -2.39 11.92
C TYR A 37 -13.92 -3.73 12.18
N SER A 38 -14.49 -4.35 11.15
CA SER A 38 -14.93 -5.74 11.22
C SER A 38 -14.74 -6.44 9.89
N ASP A 39 -14.38 -7.71 9.98
CA ASP A 39 -14.05 -8.55 8.84
C ASP A 39 -14.27 -10.03 9.21
N SER A 40 -14.88 -10.79 8.32
CA SER A 40 -15.12 -12.21 8.54
C SER A 40 -13.84 -12.99 8.23
N THR A 41 -13.27 -13.62 9.26
CA THR A 41 -11.97 -14.29 9.18
C THR A 41 -12.10 -15.80 9.22
N HIS A 42 -11.38 -16.50 8.35
CA HIS A 42 -11.25 -17.97 8.47
C HIS A 42 -10.21 -18.31 9.53
N LEU A 43 -10.59 -19.12 10.52
CA LEU A 43 -9.73 -19.49 11.65
C LEU A 43 -8.68 -20.55 11.31
N THR A 44 -8.86 -21.24 10.19
CA THR A 44 -7.97 -22.35 9.80
C THR A 44 -7.79 -22.38 8.28
N SER A 45 -6.60 -22.78 7.83
CA SER A 45 -6.30 -22.97 6.39
C SER A 45 -6.92 -24.23 5.79
N PHE A 46 -7.38 -25.18 6.62
CA PHE A 46 -7.90 -26.49 6.20
C PHE A 46 -9.28 -26.83 6.76
N GLY A 47 -9.93 -25.94 7.52
CA GLY A 47 -11.26 -26.13 8.09
C GLY A 47 -12.25 -25.03 7.73
N SER A 48 -13.54 -25.27 7.96
CA SER A 48 -14.62 -24.32 7.67
C SER A 48 -14.90 -23.34 8.81
N ALA A 49 -14.13 -23.42 9.90
CA ALA A 49 -14.31 -22.53 11.05
C ALA A 49 -13.99 -21.09 10.66
N SER A 50 -14.95 -20.20 10.91
CA SER A 50 -14.82 -18.75 10.76
C SER A 50 -15.03 -18.06 12.09
N LEU A 51 -14.47 -16.88 12.23
CA LEU A 51 -14.76 -15.96 13.31
C LEU A 51 -15.00 -14.59 12.70
N TRP A 52 -15.97 -13.87 13.25
CA TRP A 52 -16.30 -12.55 12.79
C TRP A 52 -16.10 -11.53 13.92
N PRO A 53 -14.85 -11.11 14.15
CA PRO A 53 -14.51 -10.14 15.18
C PRO A 53 -14.91 -8.71 14.81
N ILE A 54 -15.26 -7.93 15.83
CA ILE A 54 -15.34 -6.47 15.78
C ILE A 54 -14.16 -5.90 16.57
N TYR A 55 -13.43 -4.99 15.93
CA TYR A 55 -12.27 -4.30 16.47
C TYR A 55 -12.57 -2.82 16.69
N ALA A 56 -12.03 -2.27 17.78
CA ALA A 56 -12.00 -0.83 18.03
C ALA A 56 -10.56 -0.35 18.19
N PHE A 57 -10.24 0.78 17.56
CA PHE A 57 -9.00 1.53 17.75
C PHE A 57 -9.32 2.95 18.22
N PHE A 58 -8.37 3.59 18.90
CA PHE A 58 -8.47 5.00 19.27
C PHE A 58 -7.69 5.89 18.30
N GLY A 59 -8.37 6.88 17.71
CA GLY A 59 -7.85 7.75 16.65
C GLY A 59 -6.70 8.66 17.06
N PHE A 60 -6.55 8.94 18.36
CA PHE A 60 -5.44 9.71 18.92
C PHE A 60 -4.17 8.90 19.15
N VAL A 61 -4.25 7.56 19.17
CA VAL A 61 -3.04 6.73 19.10
C VAL A 61 -2.45 6.88 17.72
N SER A 62 -1.22 7.38 17.60
CA SER A 62 -0.53 7.57 16.32
C SER A 62 -0.68 6.36 15.37
N LYS A 63 -0.92 6.60 14.07
CA LYS A 63 -1.05 5.54 13.06
C LYS A 63 0.15 4.58 13.03
N TYR A 64 1.36 5.06 13.32
CA TYR A 64 2.57 4.22 13.38
C TYR A 64 2.54 3.28 14.57
N VAL A 65 1.91 3.69 15.67
CA VAL A 65 1.68 2.82 16.82
C VAL A 65 0.56 1.84 16.48
N ARG A 66 -0.58 2.31 15.96
CA ARG A 66 -1.70 1.43 15.57
C ARG A 66 -1.30 0.38 14.55
N ALA A 67 -0.43 0.72 13.59
CA ALA A 67 0.06 -0.20 12.56
C ALA A 67 1.10 -1.20 13.08
N LYS A 68 1.63 -1.03 14.30
CA LYS A 68 2.53 -2.01 14.93
C LYS A 68 1.69 -3.08 15.61
N PRO A 69 1.71 -4.34 15.16
CA PRO A 69 0.92 -5.40 15.80
C PRO A 69 1.28 -5.58 17.28
N THR A 70 2.57 -5.39 17.63
CA THR A 70 3.10 -5.50 18.99
C THR A 70 2.67 -4.37 19.93
N SER A 71 1.98 -3.34 19.44
CA SER A 71 1.44 -2.29 20.31
C SER A 71 0.12 -2.66 20.98
N PHE A 72 -0.53 -3.74 20.52
CA PHE A 72 -1.85 -4.19 20.99
C PHE A 72 -2.90 -3.07 20.98
N SER A 73 -2.82 -2.14 20.01
CA SER A 73 -3.73 -1.00 19.91
C SER A 73 -5.09 -1.33 19.28
N ALA A 74 -5.33 -2.57 18.85
CA ALA A 74 -6.64 -3.03 18.38
C ALA A 74 -7.33 -3.78 19.52
N HIS A 75 -8.52 -3.34 19.90
CA HIS A 75 -9.30 -3.95 20.96
C HIS A 75 -10.40 -4.80 20.35
N HIS A 76 -10.45 -6.10 20.68
CA HIS A 76 -11.58 -6.96 20.30
C HIS A 76 -12.76 -6.65 21.22
N ILE A 77 -13.87 -6.19 20.66
CA ILE A 77 -15.05 -5.78 21.46
C ILE A 77 -16.22 -6.75 21.34
N ALA A 78 -16.31 -7.52 20.26
CA ALA A 78 -17.34 -8.55 20.08
C ALA A 78 -16.95 -9.60 19.05
N TYR A 79 -17.65 -10.73 19.08
CA TYR A 79 -17.61 -11.77 18.05
C TYR A 79 -19.05 -12.10 17.65
N LEU A 80 -19.31 -12.21 16.34
CA LEU A 80 -20.64 -12.61 15.89
C LEU A 80 -20.85 -14.11 16.13
N PRO A 81 -22.04 -14.54 16.59
CA PRO A 81 -22.34 -15.95 16.83
C PRO A 81 -22.48 -16.72 15.51
N ASP A 82 -21.86 -17.89 15.44
CA ASP A 82 -22.11 -18.92 14.43
C ASP A 82 -23.19 -19.91 14.93
N GLY A 83 -23.85 -20.62 14.01
CA GLY A 83 -24.78 -21.71 14.37
C GLY A 83 -26.25 -21.30 14.58
N PHE A 84 -26.69 -20.14 14.08
CA PHE A 84 -28.10 -19.71 14.19
C PHE A 84 -29.09 -20.72 13.62
N GLN A 85 -28.74 -21.43 12.53
CA GLN A 85 -29.60 -22.47 11.95
C GLN A 85 -29.83 -23.62 12.95
N ASP A 86 -28.77 -24.11 13.58
CA ASP A 86 -28.84 -25.21 14.54
C ASP A 86 -29.63 -24.81 15.79
N TRP A 87 -29.54 -23.55 16.20
CA TRP A 87 -30.38 -22.99 17.25
C TRP A 87 -31.85 -22.93 16.82
N TYR A 88 -32.14 -22.39 15.63
CA TYR A 88 -33.51 -22.25 15.13
C TYR A 88 -34.20 -23.60 14.97
N GLU A 89 -33.51 -24.61 14.41
CA GLU A 89 -34.02 -25.98 14.27
C GLU A 89 -34.34 -26.61 15.64
N ARG A 90 -33.51 -26.34 16.65
CA ARG A 90 -33.72 -26.84 18.01
C ARG A 90 -34.95 -26.23 18.68
N GLU A 91 -35.16 -24.92 18.49
CA GLU A 91 -36.27 -24.20 19.13
C GLU A 91 -37.60 -24.39 18.42
N HIS A 92 -37.60 -24.44 17.08
CA HIS A 92 -38.83 -24.44 16.28
C HIS A 92 -39.15 -25.79 15.62
N GLY A 93 -38.27 -26.79 15.75
CA GLY A 93 -38.46 -28.14 15.20
C GLY A 93 -38.26 -28.24 13.68
N ASP A 94 -38.20 -27.12 12.97
CA ASP A 94 -38.02 -27.01 11.53
C ASP A 94 -36.83 -26.11 11.16
N PRO A 95 -36.17 -26.36 10.01
CA PRO A 95 -35.13 -25.48 9.49
C PRO A 95 -35.68 -24.11 9.12
N ALA A 96 -35.00 -23.05 9.55
CA ALA A 96 -35.31 -21.70 9.09
C ALA A 96 -35.27 -21.63 7.55
N SER A 97 -36.25 -20.95 6.98
CA SER A 97 -36.24 -20.65 5.55
C SER A 97 -35.00 -19.81 5.19
N GLU A 98 -34.56 -19.86 3.92
CA GLU A 98 -33.43 -19.04 3.46
C GLU A 98 -33.72 -17.53 3.63
N GLU A 99 -35.00 -17.14 3.52
CA GLU A 99 -35.44 -15.76 3.74
C GLU A 99 -35.32 -15.36 5.22
N THR A 100 -35.83 -16.19 6.12
CA THR A 100 -35.73 -16.01 7.57
C THR A 100 -34.26 -15.91 7.99
N LEU A 101 -33.41 -16.82 7.51
CA LEU A 101 -31.97 -16.78 7.79
C LEU A 101 -31.31 -15.48 7.33
N LYS A 102 -31.63 -15.02 6.12
CA LYS A 102 -31.08 -13.75 5.60
C LYS A 102 -31.54 -12.57 6.44
N PHE A 103 -32.80 -12.55 6.87
CA PHE A 103 -33.34 -11.50 7.72
C PHE A 103 -32.68 -11.52 9.11
N CYS A 104 -32.68 -12.66 9.79
CA CYS A 104 -32.12 -12.82 11.13
C CYS A 104 -30.60 -12.56 11.17
N ARG A 105 -29.82 -13.01 10.18
CA ARG A 105 -28.39 -12.68 10.11
C ARG A 105 -28.12 -11.18 10.05
N ARG A 106 -28.99 -10.42 9.37
CA ARG A 106 -28.88 -8.96 9.31
C ARG A 106 -29.26 -8.31 10.64
N GLU A 107 -30.32 -8.80 11.29
CA GLU A 107 -30.72 -8.33 12.62
C GLU A 107 -29.65 -8.65 13.68
N ILE A 108 -29.02 -9.82 13.65
CA ILE A 108 -27.98 -10.21 14.63
C ILE A 108 -26.85 -9.18 14.69
N MET A 109 -26.39 -8.67 13.55
CA MET A 109 -25.37 -7.62 13.52
C MET A 109 -25.81 -6.37 14.28
N GLN A 110 -27.07 -5.96 14.11
CA GLN A 110 -27.65 -4.80 14.78
C GLN A 110 -27.92 -5.07 16.27
N LEU A 111 -28.31 -6.29 16.63
CA LEU A 111 -28.51 -6.68 18.03
C LEU A 111 -27.18 -6.68 18.80
N ILE A 112 -26.09 -7.16 18.20
CA ILE A 112 -24.75 -7.12 18.81
C ILE A 112 -24.35 -5.67 19.10
N TRP A 113 -24.54 -4.78 18.13
CA TRP A 113 -24.28 -3.35 18.37
C TRP A 113 -25.22 -2.75 19.42
N THR A 114 -26.47 -3.19 19.50
CA THR A 114 -27.37 -2.75 20.58
C THR A 114 -26.88 -3.19 21.96
N LEU A 115 -26.24 -4.35 22.08
CA LEU A 115 -25.61 -4.80 23.33
C LEU A 115 -24.35 -3.99 23.68
N LEU A 116 -23.58 -3.55 22.68
CA LEU A 116 -22.38 -2.72 22.88
C LEU A 116 -22.71 -1.24 23.16
N LEU A 117 -23.80 -0.74 22.59
CA LEU A 117 -24.31 0.62 22.75
C LEU A 117 -25.28 0.70 23.93
N ASP A 118 -24.87 0.14 25.05
CA ASP A 118 -25.69 0.00 26.25
C ASP A 118 -25.91 1.35 26.99
N PRO A 119 -26.72 1.38 28.06
CA PRO A 119 -26.95 2.60 28.82
C PRO A 119 -25.69 3.22 29.44
N GLU A 120 -24.67 2.43 29.77
CA GLU A 120 -23.41 2.91 30.33
C GLU A 120 -22.58 3.61 29.25
N PHE A 121 -22.44 3.00 28.07
CA PHE A 121 -21.80 3.62 26.93
C PHE A 121 -22.53 4.89 26.49
N ARG A 122 -23.88 4.87 26.48
CA ARG A 122 -24.70 6.07 26.21
C ARG A 122 -24.37 7.18 27.21
N LYS A 123 -24.29 6.86 28.51
CA LYS A 123 -23.92 7.82 29.54
C LYS A 123 -22.52 8.38 29.30
N ALA A 124 -21.53 7.53 29.03
CA ALA A 124 -20.18 7.95 28.68
C ALA A 124 -20.13 8.83 27.42
N TYR A 125 -21.01 8.58 26.45
CA TYR A 125 -21.12 9.39 25.23
C TYR A 125 -21.67 10.80 25.50
N ILE A 126 -22.67 10.92 26.39
CA ILE A 126 -23.34 12.18 26.71
C ILE A 126 -22.58 12.99 27.76
N GLU A 127 -22.15 12.35 28.83
CA GLU A 127 -21.55 13.01 29.99
C GLU A 127 -20.03 12.98 29.94
N GLY A 128 -19.41 12.11 29.14
CA GLY A 128 -17.97 11.90 29.16
C GLY A 128 -17.50 11.13 30.40
N LEU A 129 -16.24 10.70 30.38
CA LEU A 129 -15.60 9.93 31.44
C LEU A 129 -14.47 10.76 32.06
N LEU A 130 -14.53 11.01 33.37
CA LEU A 130 -13.40 11.60 34.08
C LEU A 130 -12.28 10.57 34.22
N TRP A 131 -11.09 10.91 33.72
CA TRP A 131 -9.95 10.02 33.72
C TRP A 131 -8.66 10.79 33.98
N GLN A 132 -7.86 10.35 34.95
CA GLN A 132 -6.51 10.86 35.13
C GLN A 132 -5.58 10.21 34.11
N CYS A 133 -5.13 10.99 33.13
CA CYS A 133 -4.27 10.52 32.06
C CYS A 133 -2.83 10.27 32.54
N GLY A 134 -2.01 9.64 31.69
CA GLY A 134 -0.62 9.27 32.03
C GLY A 134 0.33 10.45 32.26
N ASP A 135 -0.08 11.66 31.88
CA ASP A 135 0.58 12.94 32.18
C ASP A 135 0.07 13.58 33.48
N HIS A 136 -0.71 12.84 34.28
CA HIS A 136 -1.34 13.27 35.54
C HIS A 136 -2.43 14.35 35.40
N ILE A 137 -2.79 14.74 34.18
CA ILE A 137 -3.87 15.69 33.92
C ILE A 137 -5.21 14.95 33.95
N LEU A 138 -6.17 15.52 34.72
CA LEU A 138 -7.54 15.02 34.77
C LEU A 138 -8.29 15.52 33.53
N ARG A 139 -8.81 14.58 32.74
CA ARG A 139 -9.58 14.91 31.53
C ARG A 139 -10.97 14.32 31.56
N ARG A 140 -11.93 15.04 30.99
CA ARG A 140 -13.24 14.49 30.63
C ARG A 140 -13.21 14.01 29.19
N LEU A 141 -13.30 12.69 29.03
CA LEU A 141 -13.12 11.97 27.77
C LEU A 141 -14.48 11.63 27.14
N PHE A 142 -14.72 12.09 25.91
CA PHE A 142 -15.97 11.86 25.17
C PHE A 142 -15.76 10.90 23.98
N PRO A 143 -16.23 9.65 24.05
CA PRO A 143 -16.17 8.71 22.92
C PRO A 143 -16.98 9.21 21.72
N ARG A 144 -16.40 9.18 20.51
CA ARG A 144 -17.08 9.62 19.28
C ARG A 144 -16.79 8.69 18.11
N PHE A 145 -17.83 8.30 17.38
CA PHE A 145 -17.69 7.46 16.19
C PHE A 145 -17.32 8.31 14.97
N PHE A 146 -16.18 8.00 14.36
CA PHE A 146 -15.76 8.65 13.11
C PHE A 146 -15.62 7.64 11.97
N ILE A 147 -15.08 6.45 12.26
CA ILE A 147 -14.78 5.44 11.25
C ILE A 147 -15.45 4.14 11.58
N TYR A 148 -16.02 3.53 10.56
CA TYR A 148 -16.30 2.12 10.46
C TYR A 148 -15.80 1.61 9.10
N SER A 149 -14.65 0.94 9.11
CA SER A 149 -14.08 0.29 7.94
C SER A 149 -14.53 -1.17 7.89
N ALA A 150 -15.05 -1.60 6.74
CA ALA A 150 -15.48 -2.97 6.49
C ALA A 150 -15.55 -3.21 4.98
N ASP A 151 -15.67 -4.48 4.59
CA ASP A 151 -15.93 -4.84 3.20
C ASP A 151 -17.35 -4.43 2.76
N TYR A 152 -17.63 -4.49 1.45
CA TYR A 152 -18.92 -4.00 0.93
C TYR A 152 -20.14 -4.77 1.48
N PRO A 153 -20.18 -6.12 1.43
CA PRO A 153 -21.23 -6.89 2.09
C PRO A 153 -21.51 -6.43 3.53
N GLU A 154 -20.47 -6.24 4.32
CA GLU A 154 -20.59 -5.87 5.72
C GLU A 154 -21.03 -4.42 5.92
N LYS A 155 -20.53 -3.46 5.13
CA LYS A 155 -21.05 -2.08 5.09
C LYS A 155 -22.55 -2.03 4.83
N ILE A 156 -23.04 -2.89 3.94
CA ILE A 156 -24.46 -2.97 3.62
C ILE A 156 -25.27 -3.54 4.80
N LEU A 157 -24.71 -4.48 5.57
CA LEU A 157 -25.33 -4.98 6.80
C LEU A 157 -25.43 -3.88 7.86
N LEU A 158 -24.33 -3.16 8.07
CA LEU A 158 -24.22 -2.05 9.02
C LEU A 158 -25.17 -0.90 8.69
N ALA A 159 -25.25 -0.52 7.40
CA ALA A 159 -26.11 0.54 6.90
C ALA A 159 -27.59 0.15 6.76
N CYS A 160 -27.95 -1.11 7.05
CA CYS A 160 -29.29 -1.66 6.82
C CYS A 160 -29.80 -1.49 5.36
N LEU A 161 -28.92 -1.68 4.39
CA LEU A 161 -29.21 -1.50 2.97
C LEU A 161 -29.43 -2.83 2.24
N ARG A 162 -30.10 -2.77 1.09
CA ARG A 162 -30.27 -3.91 0.20
C ARG A 162 -29.03 -4.06 -0.68
N TYR A 163 -28.40 -5.24 -0.61
CA TYR A 163 -27.17 -5.57 -1.34
C TYR A 163 -27.32 -5.36 -2.85
N LEU A 164 -26.42 -4.54 -3.43
CA LEU A 164 -26.45 -4.17 -4.85
C LEU A 164 -27.87 -3.80 -5.31
N ALA A 165 -28.59 -2.94 -4.60
CA ALA A 165 -29.89 -2.43 -5.04
C ALA A 165 -29.74 -1.17 -5.92
N GLU A 166 -30.81 -0.41 -6.14
CA GLU A 166 -30.84 0.75 -7.05
C GLU A 166 -29.79 1.80 -6.70
N CYS A 167 -29.61 2.09 -5.40
CA CYS A 167 -28.64 3.03 -4.84
C CYS A 167 -27.68 2.26 -3.93
N PRO A 168 -26.61 1.64 -4.49
CA PRO A 168 -25.81 0.64 -3.79
C PRO A 168 -24.77 1.25 -2.84
N CYS A 169 -24.55 2.57 -2.87
CA CYS A 169 -23.61 3.25 -2.00
C CYS A 169 -24.21 3.45 -0.59
N PRO A 170 -23.46 3.18 0.49
CA PRO A 170 -23.92 3.46 1.85
C PRO A 170 -23.85 4.94 2.23
N ARG A 171 -23.19 5.78 1.44
CA ARG A 171 -23.03 7.21 1.73
C ARG A 171 -23.94 8.13 0.91
N CYS A 172 -24.38 7.70 -0.28
CA CYS A 172 -25.19 8.54 -1.17
C CYS A 172 -26.26 7.73 -1.94
N TYR A 173 -27.20 8.44 -2.56
CA TYR A 173 -28.27 7.89 -3.38
C TYR A 173 -27.94 7.83 -4.88
N VAL A 174 -26.64 7.88 -5.26
CA VAL A 174 -26.24 7.66 -6.66
C VAL A 174 -26.74 6.30 -7.12
N ARG A 175 -27.45 6.30 -8.25
CA ARG A 175 -28.05 5.10 -8.81
C ARG A 175 -27.02 4.26 -9.55
N LYS A 176 -27.23 2.94 -9.58
CA LYS A 176 -26.38 1.98 -10.30
C LYS A 176 -26.02 2.39 -11.71
N LYS A 177 -27.01 2.89 -12.47
CA LYS A 177 -26.82 3.29 -13.87
C LYS A 177 -25.88 4.50 -14.02
N ASP A 178 -25.76 5.31 -12.98
CA ASP A 178 -24.98 6.55 -12.98
C ASP A 178 -23.56 6.33 -12.41
N ILE A 179 -23.23 5.14 -11.87
CA ILE A 179 -21.92 4.85 -11.21
C ILE A 179 -20.71 5.05 -12.16
N HIS A 180 -20.81 4.63 -13.41
CA HIS A 180 -19.72 4.77 -14.39
C HIS A 180 -19.27 6.23 -14.61
N LEU A 181 -20.08 7.21 -14.18
CA LEU A 181 -19.77 8.64 -14.24
C LEU A 181 -18.78 9.09 -13.16
N MET A 182 -18.26 8.19 -12.31
CA MET A 182 -17.29 8.50 -11.25
C MET A 182 -16.20 9.48 -11.71
N GLY A 183 -15.99 10.56 -10.96
CA GLY A 183 -14.99 11.58 -11.27
C GLY A 183 -15.40 12.59 -12.36
N THR A 184 -16.67 12.59 -12.81
CA THR A 184 -17.23 13.70 -13.60
C THR A 184 -17.82 14.77 -12.69
N VAL A 185 -17.99 15.99 -13.21
CA VAL A 185 -18.69 17.08 -12.51
C VAL A 185 -20.10 16.64 -12.07
N ARG A 186 -20.80 15.88 -12.93
CA ARG A 186 -22.12 15.35 -12.62
C ARG A 186 -22.10 14.36 -11.45
N ASP A 187 -21.13 13.45 -11.41
CA ASP A 187 -20.96 12.53 -10.27
C ASP A 187 -20.68 13.29 -8.96
N MET A 188 -19.79 14.28 -9.00
CA MET A 188 -19.47 15.12 -7.84
C MET A 188 -20.70 15.86 -7.31
N GLN A 189 -21.49 16.49 -8.19
CA GLN A 189 -22.74 17.15 -7.82
C GLN A 189 -23.76 16.15 -7.26
N GLN A 190 -23.89 14.96 -7.87
CA GLN A 190 -24.81 13.95 -7.38
C GLN A 190 -24.44 13.43 -6.00
N ARG A 191 -23.15 13.24 -5.69
CA ARG A 191 -22.69 12.84 -4.35
C ARG A 191 -23.00 13.89 -3.31
N ALA A 192 -22.71 15.15 -3.61
CA ALA A 192 -22.96 16.28 -2.70
C ALA A 192 -24.46 16.47 -2.43
N ASN A 193 -25.28 16.49 -3.48
CA ASN A 193 -26.71 16.79 -3.37
C ASN A 193 -27.57 15.61 -2.92
N HIS A 194 -27.07 14.38 -3.04
CA HIS A 194 -27.81 13.17 -2.71
C HIS A 194 -27.09 12.32 -1.67
N ILE A 195 -26.50 12.96 -0.66
CA ILE A 195 -25.97 12.27 0.50
C ILE A 195 -27.09 11.55 1.27
N ARG A 196 -26.77 10.40 1.87
CA ARG A 196 -27.71 9.68 2.73
C ARG A 196 -27.73 10.33 4.10
N ILE A 197 -28.87 10.87 4.48
CA ILE A 197 -29.13 11.42 5.81
C ILE A 197 -30.15 10.54 6.49
N ASP A 198 -29.85 10.12 7.72
CA ASP A 198 -30.80 9.44 8.58
C ASP A 198 -31.85 10.45 9.08
N THR A 199 -33.10 10.30 8.65
CA THR A 199 -34.18 11.28 8.89
C THR A 199 -35.38 10.60 9.52
N ASP A 200 -36.20 11.36 10.26
CA ASP A 200 -37.43 10.85 10.85
C ASP A 200 -38.37 10.23 9.81
N ALA A 201 -38.41 10.77 8.59
CA ALA A 201 -39.18 10.19 7.49
C ALA A 201 -38.69 8.79 7.08
N ILE A 202 -37.36 8.57 7.06
CA ILE A 202 -36.79 7.23 6.82
C ILE A 202 -37.17 6.29 7.96
N GLN A 203 -37.05 6.73 9.20
CA GLN A 203 -37.37 5.92 10.38
C GLN A 203 -38.86 5.55 10.42
N PHE A 204 -39.74 6.49 10.11
CA PHE A 204 -41.18 6.25 9.98
C PHE A 204 -41.49 5.18 8.93
N ASP A 205 -40.88 5.27 7.75
CA ASP A 205 -41.09 4.28 6.68
C ASP A 205 -40.54 2.89 7.07
N ILE A 206 -39.41 2.83 7.78
CA ILE A 206 -38.86 1.58 8.32
C ILE A 206 -39.81 1.00 9.38
N ASP A 207 -40.30 1.81 10.31
CA ASP A 207 -41.20 1.37 11.37
C ASP A 207 -42.53 0.87 10.82
N ARG A 208 -43.10 1.60 9.86
CA ARG A 208 -44.33 1.20 9.17
C ARG A 208 -44.17 -0.10 8.40
N THR A 209 -43.04 -0.29 7.71
CA THR A 209 -42.82 -1.55 6.98
C THR A 209 -42.48 -2.72 7.89
N ARG A 210 -41.95 -2.45 9.08
CA ARG A 210 -41.74 -3.47 10.13
C ARG A 210 -43.05 -3.90 10.79
N SER A 211 -43.98 -2.97 11.09
CA SER A 211 -45.29 -3.36 11.62
C SER A 211 -46.02 -4.28 10.64
N TRP A 212 -45.90 -4.03 9.33
CA TRP A 212 -46.43 -4.96 8.33
C TRP A 212 -45.83 -6.38 8.42
N ILE A 213 -44.54 -6.50 8.73
CA ILE A 213 -43.89 -7.83 8.85
C ILE A 213 -44.32 -8.52 10.15
N PHE A 214 -44.19 -7.84 11.28
CA PHE A 214 -44.29 -8.46 12.60
C PHE A 214 -45.70 -8.48 13.19
N GLU A 215 -46.56 -7.53 12.81
CA GLU A 215 -47.93 -7.41 13.30
C GLU A 215 -48.92 -7.94 12.26
N ASP A 216 -48.76 -7.54 11.00
CA ASP A 216 -49.70 -7.93 9.92
C ASP A 216 -49.29 -9.21 9.15
N GLY A 217 -48.12 -9.79 9.44
CA GLY A 217 -47.66 -11.05 8.84
C GLY A 217 -47.22 -10.99 7.37
N TYR A 218 -46.87 -9.81 6.83
CA TYR A 218 -46.38 -9.70 5.45
C TYR A 218 -44.96 -10.29 5.30
N PRO A 219 -44.65 -10.95 4.17
CA PRO A 219 -43.30 -11.38 3.86
C PRO A 219 -42.32 -10.19 3.76
N ALA A 220 -41.09 -10.36 4.27
CA ALA A 220 -40.06 -9.32 4.28
C ALA A 220 -39.64 -8.88 2.86
N ASN A 221 -39.80 -9.76 1.87
CA ASN A 221 -39.54 -9.48 0.46
C ASN A 221 -40.75 -8.92 -0.32
N SER A 222 -41.87 -8.62 0.35
CA SER A 222 -43.11 -8.25 -0.33
C SER A 222 -42.95 -7.04 -1.27
N THR A 223 -43.71 -7.04 -2.36
CA THR A 223 -43.76 -5.92 -3.31
C THR A 223 -44.24 -4.64 -2.64
N ARG A 224 -45.13 -4.75 -1.65
CA ARG A 224 -45.63 -3.64 -0.83
C ARG A 224 -44.51 -2.94 -0.07
N ILE A 225 -43.64 -3.69 0.62
CA ILE A 225 -42.45 -3.12 1.29
C ILE A 225 -41.47 -2.54 0.28
N THR A 226 -41.26 -3.22 -0.84
CA THR A 226 -40.34 -2.75 -1.89
C THR A 226 -40.81 -1.44 -2.53
N LYS A 227 -42.12 -1.17 -2.63
CA LYS A 227 -42.64 0.12 -3.10
C LYS A 227 -42.26 1.29 -2.17
N VAL A 228 -42.18 1.06 -0.86
CA VAL A 228 -41.84 2.10 0.12
C VAL A 228 -40.32 2.29 0.23
N LEU A 229 -39.57 1.19 0.39
CA LEU A 229 -38.14 1.24 0.72
C LEU A 229 -37.21 1.09 -0.49
N GLY A 230 -37.71 0.54 -1.61
CA GLY A 230 -36.89 0.11 -2.74
C GLY A 230 -36.18 1.25 -3.46
N ALA A 231 -36.84 2.39 -3.64
CA ALA A 231 -36.25 3.56 -4.31
C ALA A 231 -34.99 4.08 -3.61
N ARG A 232 -34.93 3.95 -2.27
CA ARG A 232 -33.79 4.33 -1.44
C ARG A 232 -32.87 3.15 -1.10
N SER A 233 -33.17 1.97 -1.61
CA SER A 233 -32.44 0.72 -1.34
C SER A 233 -32.43 0.30 0.14
N LEU A 234 -33.41 0.74 0.92
CA LEU A 234 -33.51 0.45 2.34
C LEU A 234 -34.05 -0.98 2.57
N LEU A 235 -33.78 -1.51 3.75
CA LEU A 235 -34.40 -2.72 4.28
C LEU A 235 -35.31 -2.36 5.47
N PRO A 236 -36.31 -3.20 5.80
CA PRO A 236 -37.15 -3.03 6.98
C PRO A 236 -36.40 -3.44 8.27
N LEU A 237 -35.20 -2.91 8.45
CA LEU A 237 -34.27 -3.19 9.55
C LEU A 237 -33.93 -1.88 10.25
N ARG A 238 -33.78 -1.92 11.57
CA ARG A 238 -33.38 -0.75 12.35
C ARG A 238 -31.88 -0.81 12.63
N SER A 239 -31.16 0.23 12.20
CA SER A 239 -29.75 0.39 12.54
C SER A 239 -29.60 0.66 14.04
N ALA A 240 -28.67 -0.05 14.70
CA ALA A 240 -28.35 0.16 16.11
C ALA A 240 -27.74 1.55 16.34
N PHE A 241 -26.91 2.02 15.40
CA PHE A 241 -26.34 3.37 15.44
C PHE A 241 -27.39 4.45 15.24
N SER A 242 -28.36 4.22 14.37
CA SER A 242 -29.50 5.11 14.17
C SER A 242 -30.32 5.27 15.46
N LYS A 243 -30.75 4.14 16.05
CA LYS A 243 -31.45 4.13 17.35
C LYS A 243 -30.63 4.80 18.45
N PHE A 244 -29.34 4.50 18.53
CA PHE A 244 -28.45 5.10 19.51
C PHE A 244 -28.39 6.61 19.33
N SER A 245 -28.16 7.10 18.11
CA SER A 245 -28.16 8.54 17.80
C SER A 245 -29.49 9.20 18.19
N SER A 246 -30.63 8.64 17.81
CA SER A 246 -31.96 9.17 18.17
C SER A 246 -32.20 9.17 19.68
N SER A 247 -31.51 8.31 20.45
CA SER A 247 -31.60 8.31 21.91
C SER A 247 -30.78 9.42 22.56
N LEU A 248 -29.85 10.06 21.84
CA LEU A 248 -29.00 11.13 22.37
C LEU A 248 -29.76 12.46 22.40
N PRO A 249 -29.29 13.46 23.17
CA PRO A 249 -29.71 14.84 23.01
C PRO A 249 -29.41 15.35 21.59
N GLN A 250 -30.30 16.20 21.06
CA GLN A 250 -30.25 16.67 19.67
C GLN A 250 -28.87 17.21 19.21
N PRO A 251 -28.12 18.00 20.02
CA PRO A 251 -26.79 18.48 19.61
C PRO A 251 -25.75 17.37 19.36
N LEU A 252 -25.97 16.19 19.94
CA LEU A 252 -25.08 15.03 19.86
C LEU A 252 -25.56 13.98 18.84
N HIS A 253 -26.64 14.26 18.08
CA HIS A 253 -27.09 13.39 17.01
C HIS A 253 -26.01 13.31 15.91
N PHE A 254 -25.85 12.12 15.34
CA PHE A 254 -24.91 11.89 14.24
C PHE A 254 -25.53 11.01 13.15
N ASN A 255 -25.06 11.21 11.92
CA ASN A 255 -25.51 10.44 10.78
C ASN A 255 -24.67 9.17 10.60
N HIS A 256 -25.23 8.01 10.95
CA HIS A 256 -24.49 6.73 10.91
C HIS A 256 -23.95 6.35 9.52
N TYR A 257 -24.55 6.83 8.43
CA TYR A 257 -24.06 6.60 7.07
C TYR A 257 -22.67 7.21 6.82
N HIS A 258 -22.31 8.29 7.54
CA HIS A 258 -21.02 8.97 7.36
C HIS A 258 -19.84 8.17 7.92
N MET A 259 -20.08 7.32 8.91
CA MET A 259 -19.05 6.46 9.50
C MET A 259 -18.47 5.45 8.51
N LEU A 260 -19.21 5.11 7.43
CA LEU A 260 -18.85 4.03 6.51
C LEU A 260 -17.89 4.53 5.43
N VAL A 261 -16.59 4.42 5.71
CA VAL A 261 -15.50 4.99 4.90
C VAL A 261 -14.96 4.00 3.87
N VAL A 262 -14.24 4.50 2.86
CA VAL A 262 -13.57 3.68 1.83
C VAL A 262 -12.57 2.73 2.49
N ASP A 263 -12.63 1.45 2.11
CA ASP A 263 -11.64 0.46 2.52
C ASP A 263 -10.70 0.21 1.34
N ILE A 264 -9.49 0.79 1.39
CA ILE A 264 -8.53 0.75 0.26
C ILE A 264 -8.19 -0.68 -0.13
N MET A 265 -8.06 -1.58 0.85
CA MET A 265 -7.71 -2.98 0.61
C MET A 265 -8.83 -3.70 -0.16
N HIS A 266 -10.06 -3.59 0.33
CA HIS A 266 -11.20 -4.29 -0.25
C HIS A 266 -11.74 -3.64 -1.53
N GLU A 267 -11.73 -2.31 -1.60
CA GLU A 267 -12.37 -1.54 -2.66
C GLU A 267 -11.41 -1.24 -3.81
N PHE A 268 -10.14 -0.87 -3.53
CA PHE A 268 -9.14 -0.63 -4.57
C PHE A 268 -8.35 -1.90 -4.89
N GLU A 269 -7.52 -2.40 -3.97
CA GLU A 269 -6.51 -3.43 -4.26
C GLU A 269 -7.15 -4.77 -4.68
N LEU A 270 -8.01 -5.32 -3.82
CA LEU A 270 -8.76 -6.55 -4.08
C LEU A 270 -10.05 -6.30 -4.88
N GLY A 271 -10.32 -5.05 -5.23
CA GLY A 271 -11.52 -4.60 -5.90
C GLY A 271 -11.27 -4.12 -7.32
N VAL A 272 -11.13 -2.81 -7.48
CA VAL A 272 -10.97 -2.14 -8.77
C VAL A 272 -9.69 -2.59 -9.48
N TRP A 273 -8.53 -2.54 -8.81
CA TRP A 273 -7.27 -2.92 -9.42
C TRP A 273 -7.25 -4.38 -9.85
N LYS A 274 -7.63 -5.31 -8.96
CA LYS A 274 -7.78 -6.72 -9.31
C LYS A 274 -8.70 -6.94 -10.52
N ALA A 275 -9.79 -6.18 -10.64
CA ALA A 275 -10.69 -6.28 -11.79
C ALA A 275 -10.02 -5.81 -13.10
N VAL A 276 -9.27 -4.70 -13.05
CA VAL A 276 -8.48 -4.19 -14.18
C VAL A 276 -7.42 -5.22 -14.59
N LEU A 277 -6.59 -5.68 -13.64
CA LEU A 277 -5.55 -6.67 -13.89
C LEU A 277 -6.11 -7.96 -14.50
N ILE A 278 -7.21 -8.49 -13.96
CA ILE A 278 -7.86 -9.69 -14.54
C ILE A 278 -8.30 -9.42 -15.99
N HIS A 279 -8.82 -8.22 -16.29
CA HIS A 279 -9.24 -7.90 -17.64
C HIS A 279 -8.04 -7.75 -18.60
N LEU A 280 -6.95 -7.11 -18.16
CA LEU A 280 -5.70 -7.04 -18.91
C LEU A 280 -5.13 -8.44 -19.19
N LEU A 281 -5.11 -9.34 -18.20
CA LEU A 281 -4.70 -10.73 -18.40
C LEU A 281 -5.54 -11.46 -19.45
N ARG A 282 -6.85 -11.18 -19.54
CA ARG A 282 -7.69 -11.75 -20.62
C ARG A 282 -7.31 -11.22 -22.00
N ILE A 283 -6.95 -9.94 -22.11
CA ILE A 283 -6.47 -9.35 -23.36
C ILE A 283 -5.12 -9.97 -23.75
N LEU A 284 -4.16 -10.03 -22.81
CA LEU A 284 -2.84 -10.62 -23.05
C LEU A 284 -2.93 -12.11 -23.41
N TYR A 285 -3.86 -12.84 -22.78
CA TYR A 285 -4.13 -14.23 -23.14
C TYR A 285 -4.65 -14.37 -24.58
N LEU A 286 -5.55 -13.47 -25.00
CA LEU A 286 -6.07 -13.42 -26.38
C LEU A 286 -4.94 -13.11 -27.39
N LEU A 287 -4.01 -12.23 -27.02
CA LEU A 287 -2.84 -11.88 -27.84
C LEU A 287 -1.69 -12.89 -27.76
N LYS A 288 -1.82 -13.96 -26.95
CA LYS A 288 -0.75 -14.93 -26.66
C LYS A 288 0.52 -14.30 -26.06
N GLN A 289 0.38 -13.19 -25.34
CA GLN A 289 1.49 -12.45 -24.73
C GLN A 289 1.67 -12.72 -23.22
N LEU A 290 0.86 -13.63 -22.64
CA LEU A 290 0.91 -13.97 -21.22
C LEU A 290 2.29 -14.47 -20.75
N ALA A 291 3.06 -15.12 -21.63
CA ALA A 291 4.40 -15.60 -21.31
C ALA A 291 5.39 -14.44 -21.06
N ARG A 292 5.27 -13.33 -21.81
CA ARG A 292 6.08 -12.11 -21.59
C ARG A 292 5.77 -11.47 -20.25
N PHE A 293 4.53 -11.58 -19.78
CA PHE A 293 4.09 -11.07 -18.48
C PHE A 293 4.62 -11.89 -17.28
N ASN A 294 4.88 -13.19 -17.46
CA ASN A 294 5.24 -14.10 -16.36
C ASN A 294 6.77 -14.36 -16.23
N GLN A 295 7.63 -13.51 -16.82
CA GLN A 295 9.06 -13.79 -17.01
C GLN A 295 9.86 -14.10 -15.73
N SER A 296 9.41 -13.70 -14.54
CA SER A 296 10.08 -14.01 -13.26
C SER A 296 9.19 -14.72 -12.23
N THR A 297 7.89 -14.43 -12.23
CA THR A 297 6.88 -15.07 -11.37
C THR A 297 5.56 -15.21 -12.13
N ASN A 298 4.81 -16.29 -11.89
CA ASN A 298 3.52 -16.50 -12.55
C ASN A 298 2.42 -15.63 -11.90
N VAL A 299 2.53 -14.31 -12.07
CA VAL A 299 1.54 -13.32 -11.60
C VAL A 299 0.18 -13.61 -12.24
N SER A 300 0.13 -14.16 -13.45
CA SER A 300 -1.12 -14.47 -14.14
C SER A 300 -2.01 -15.48 -13.40
N ASP A 301 -1.44 -16.32 -12.53
CA ASP A 301 -2.18 -17.30 -11.73
C ASP A 301 -3.01 -16.66 -10.60
N LEU A 302 -2.65 -15.46 -10.13
CA LEU A 302 -3.23 -14.71 -8.99
C LEU A 302 -3.54 -15.57 -7.75
N LYS A 303 -2.75 -16.62 -7.50
CA LYS A 303 -3.01 -17.58 -6.41
C LYS A 303 -2.57 -16.99 -5.08
N GLN A 304 -3.50 -16.87 -4.12
CA GLN A 304 -3.24 -16.43 -2.74
C GLN A 304 -2.46 -15.10 -2.64
N MET A 305 -2.66 -14.20 -3.59
CA MET A 305 -2.06 -12.86 -3.54
C MET A 305 -2.67 -12.03 -2.41
N SER A 306 -1.82 -11.54 -1.52
CA SER A 306 -2.15 -10.49 -0.55
C SER A 306 -2.38 -9.16 -1.27
N ALA A 307 -2.97 -8.18 -0.57
CA ALA A 307 -3.22 -6.87 -1.16
C ALA A 307 -1.91 -6.13 -1.49
N ARG A 308 -0.88 -6.27 -0.65
CA ARG A 308 0.52 -5.91 -0.97
C ARG A 308 1.04 -6.47 -2.29
N ALA A 309 0.82 -7.77 -2.55
CA ALA A 309 1.27 -8.37 -3.80
C ALA A 309 0.56 -7.75 -5.01
N TYR A 310 -0.71 -7.33 -4.87
CA TYR A 310 -1.40 -6.59 -5.93
C TYR A 310 -0.80 -5.18 -6.13
N GLU A 311 -0.47 -4.48 -5.04
CA GLU A 311 0.23 -3.19 -5.09
C GLU A 311 1.57 -3.29 -5.81
N ASP A 312 2.39 -4.29 -5.47
CA ASP A 312 3.70 -4.49 -6.10
C ASP A 312 3.54 -4.74 -7.61
N VAL A 313 2.52 -5.50 -8.02
CA VAL A 313 2.21 -5.70 -9.44
C VAL A 313 1.82 -4.38 -10.11
N LEU A 314 1.01 -3.52 -9.49
CA LEU A 314 0.65 -2.22 -10.07
C LEU A 314 1.88 -1.33 -10.30
N ARG A 315 2.83 -1.33 -9.37
CA ARG A 315 4.07 -0.54 -9.47
C ARG A 315 4.99 -1.01 -10.60
N VAL A 316 4.98 -2.31 -10.91
CA VAL A 316 5.87 -2.92 -11.91
C VAL A 316 5.22 -3.04 -13.29
N LEU A 317 3.89 -3.06 -13.39
CA LEU A 317 3.15 -3.26 -14.65
C LEU A 317 3.15 -2.00 -15.54
N ILE A 318 4.17 -1.16 -15.49
CA ILE A 318 4.23 0.08 -16.27
C ILE A 318 5.15 -0.14 -17.48
N ASP A 319 4.77 -1.09 -18.33
CA ASP A 319 5.51 -1.36 -19.57
C ASP A 319 4.55 -1.63 -20.73
N ALA A 320 5.02 -1.40 -21.96
CA ALA A 320 4.21 -1.54 -23.16
C ALA A 320 3.77 -3.00 -23.36
N MET A 321 2.47 -3.26 -23.18
CA MET A 321 1.92 -4.63 -23.22
C MET A 321 0.93 -4.84 -24.36
N LEU A 322 0.51 -3.80 -25.07
CA LEU A 322 -0.51 -3.89 -26.12
C LEU A 322 -0.05 -3.22 -27.43
N PRO A 323 -0.65 -3.55 -28.58
CA PRO A 323 -0.39 -2.81 -29.80
C PRO A 323 -0.99 -1.39 -29.74
N PRO A 324 -0.38 -0.39 -30.40
CA PRO A 324 -1.00 0.93 -30.59
C PRO A 324 -2.38 0.81 -31.26
N PRO A 325 -3.36 1.66 -30.91
CA PRO A 325 -3.28 2.75 -29.93
C PRO A 325 -3.60 2.32 -28.48
N HIS A 326 -3.82 1.03 -28.24
CA HIS A 326 -4.33 0.54 -26.96
C HIS A 326 -3.30 0.58 -25.83
N ASP A 327 -2.02 0.52 -26.18
CA ASP A 327 -0.92 0.61 -25.24
C ASP A 327 -0.95 1.90 -24.44
N ASP A 328 -1.03 3.04 -25.12
CA ASP A 328 -1.09 4.35 -24.47
C ASP A 328 -2.30 4.49 -23.54
N ILE A 329 -3.45 3.94 -23.94
CA ILE A 329 -4.66 3.97 -23.12
C ILE A 329 -4.47 3.16 -21.83
N VAL A 330 -3.80 2.01 -21.92
CA VAL A 330 -3.52 1.16 -20.75
C VAL A 330 -2.45 1.78 -19.87
N MET A 331 -1.38 2.33 -20.44
CA MET A 331 -0.34 3.02 -19.68
C MET A 331 -0.89 4.26 -18.94
N ASP A 332 -1.74 5.06 -19.60
CA ASP A 332 -2.46 6.18 -18.96
C ASP A 332 -3.34 5.70 -17.80
N LEU A 333 -4.00 4.55 -17.97
CA LEU A 333 -4.86 3.96 -16.94
C LEU A 333 -4.04 3.47 -15.75
N LEU A 334 -2.94 2.76 -16.00
CA LEU A 334 -2.09 2.21 -14.95
C LEU A 334 -1.41 3.32 -14.15
N PHE A 335 -0.96 4.37 -14.82
CA PHE A 335 -0.46 5.57 -14.16
C PHE A 335 -1.55 6.22 -13.30
N ALA A 336 -2.76 6.43 -13.82
CA ALA A 336 -3.86 7.02 -13.05
C ALA A 336 -4.29 6.16 -11.84
N LEU A 337 -4.22 4.83 -11.96
CA LEU A 337 -4.46 3.91 -10.84
C LEU A 337 -3.37 4.02 -9.78
N ALA A 338 -2.10 4.05 -10.20
CA ALA A 338 -0.95 4.19 -9.30
C ALA A 338 -0.95 5.55 -8.59
N GLU A 339 -1.22 6.63 -9.32
CA GLU A 339 -1.34 7.99 -8.79
C GLU A 339 -2.45 8.09 -7.73
N TRP A 340 -3.66 7.62 -8.05
CA TRP A 340 -4.77 7.62 -7.09
C TRP A 340 -4.43 6.80 -5.83
N HIS A 341 -3.81 5.63 -6.01
CA HIS A 341 -3.43 4.74 -4.90
C HIS A 341 -2.34 5.36 -4.02
N ALA A 342 -1.35 6.01 -4.62
CA ALA A 342 -0.29 6.72 -3.92
C ALA A 342 -0.89 7.83 -3.04
N PHE A 343 -1.79 8.65 -3.58
CA PHE A 343 -2.50 9.66 -2.80
C PHE A 343 -3.35 9.06 -1.68
N ALA A 344 -4.14 8.01 -1.96
CA ALA A 344 -4.99 7.35 -0.96
C ALA A 344 -4.17 6.77 0.22
N LYS A 345 -2.92 6.39 -0.02
CA LYS A 345 -2.00 5.83 0.97
C LYS A 345 -1.06 6.84 1.61
N LEU A 346 -1.10 8.10 1.20
CA LEU A 346 -0.28 9.12 1.85
C LEU A 346 -0.58 9.14 3.34
N ARG A 347 0.51 9.19 4.10
CA ARG A 347 0.47 9.22 5.56
C ARG A 347 0.11 10.61 6.07
N LEU A 348 0.43 11.63 5.31
CA LEU A 348 0.19 13.02 5.65
C LEU A 348 -0.28 13.73 4.39
N HIS A 349 -1.34 14.52 4.54
CA HIS A 349 -1.85 15.37 3.49
C HIS A 349 -1.67 16.84 3.84
N THR A 350 -1.40 17.65 2.82
CA THR A 350 -1.49 19.11 2.84
C THR A 350 -2.67 19.51 1.96
N GLU A 351 -3.11 20.77 2.01
CA GLU A 351 -4.17 21.25 1.10
C GLU A 351 -3.81 21.01 -0.37
N ARG A 352 -2.53 21.17 -0.74
CA ARG A 352 -2.06 20.88 -2.09
C ARG A 352 -2.20 19.40 -2.45
N THR A 353 -1.80 18.47 -1.57
CA THR A 353 -1.93 17.04 -1.89
C THR A 353 -3.37 16.55 -1.84
N LEU A 354 -4.25 17.17 -1.05
CA LEU A 354 -5.70 16.91 -1.11
C LEU A 354 -6.30 17.37 -2.43
N ALA A 355 -5.97 18.58 -2.90
CA ALA A 355 -6.43 19.08 -4.20
C ALA A 355 -5.95 18.18 -5.36
N LEU A 356 -4.69 17.74 -5.31
CA LEU A 356 -4.17 16.76 -6.29
C LEU A 356 -4.89 15.42 -6.19
N PHE A 357 -5.22 14.96 -4.98
CA PHE A 357 -5.98 13.72 -4.80
C PHE A 357 -7.38 13.82 -5.40
N GLU A 358 -8.09 14.93 -5.19
CA GLU A 358 -9.39 15.22 -5.81
C GLU A 358 -9.30 15.26 -7.35
N GLU A 359 -8.22 15.81 -7.90
CA GLU A 359 -7.97 15.81 -9.34
C GLU A 359 -7.66 14.40 -9.89
N SER A 360 -6.92 13.59 -9.12
CA SER A 360 -6.62 12.20 -9.50
C SER A 360 -7.89 11.37 -9.66
N VAL A 361 -8.95 11.64 -8.89
CA VAL A 361 -10.27 10.98 -9.05
C VAL A 361 -10.86 11.27 -10.44
N LYS A 362 -10.77 12.52 -10.91
CA LYS A 362 -11.26 12.91 -12.25
C LYS A 362 -10.45 12.21 -13.33
N THR A 363 -9.13 12.22 -13.18
CA THR A 363 -8.18 11.59 -14.08
C THR A 363 -8.41 10.08 -14.19
N LEU A 364 -8.55 9.39 -13.05
CA LEU A 364 -8.84 7.96 -12.99
C LEU A 364 -10.20 7.63 -13.62
N GLY A 365 -11.24 8.40 -13.28
CA GLY A 365 -12.57 8.23 -13.87
C GLY A 365 -12.56 8.33 -15.40
N LYS A 366 -11.84 9.34 -15.94
CA LYS A 366 -11.66 9.52 -17.39
C LYS A 366 -10.89 8.35 -18.02
N ALA A 367 -9.78 7.92 -17.41
CA ALA A 367 -8.96 6.82 -17.92
C ALA A 367 -9.75 5.49 -17.95
N MET A 368 -10.48 5.17 -16.87
CA MET A 368 -11.31 3.96 -16.77
C MET A 368 -12.42 3.93 -17.82
N ARG A 369 -13.11 5.06 -18.05
CA ARG A 369 -14.12 5.17 -19.11
C ARG A 369 -13.51 5.04 -20.51
N ARG A 370 -12.34 5.65 -20.76
CA ARG A 370 -11.63 5.52 -22.04
C ARG A 370 -11.22 4.07 -22.30
N PHE A 371 -10.65 3.39 -21.30
CA PHE A 371 -10.33 1.97 -21.38
C PHE A 371 -11.56 1.11 -21.69
N GLN A 372 -12.68 1.31 -20.98
CA GLN A 372 -13.91 0.56 -21.20
C GLN A 372 -14.54 0.81 -22.58
N SER A 373 -14.49 2.03 -23.09
CA SER A 373 -15.16 2.42 -24.34
C SER A 373 -14.32 2.23 -25.60
N VAL A 374 -12.99 2.25 -25.49
CA VAL A 374 -12.08 2.16 -26.64
C VAL A 374 -11.32 0.84 -26.66
N THR A 375 -10.66 0.47 -25.55
CA THR A 375 -9.80 -0.72 -25.51
C THR A 375 -10.61 -1.99 -25.33
N CYS A 376 -11.52 -2.06 -24.36
CA CYS A 376 -12.28 -3.29 -24.11
C CYS A 376 -13.08 -3.80 -25.33
N PRO A 377 -13.74 -2.96 -26.15
CA PRO A 377 -14.48 -3.44 -27.33
C PRO A 377 -13.59 -3.98 -28.45
N ALA A 378 -12.34 -3.52 -28.53
CA ALA A 378 -11.37 -4.00 -29.52
C ALA A 378 -10.93 -5.46 -29.27
N PHE A 379 -11.10 -5.96 -28.04
CA PHE A 379 -10.69 -7.31 -27.66
C PHE A 379 -11.89 -8.12 -27.18
N GLN A 380 -12.25 -9.18 -27.91
CA GLN A 380 -13.33 -10.09 -27.52
C GLN A 380 -12.90 -11.03 -26.39
N THR A 381 -12.73 -10.49 -25.19
CA THR A 381 -12.20 -11.23 -24.04
C THR A 381 -13.16 -12.32 -23.56
N LYS A 382 -12.59 -13.49 -23.27
CA LYS A 382 -13.29 -14.64 -22.66
C LYS A 382 -12.68 -14.96 -21.30
N GLU A 383 -13.34 -15.84 -20.56
CA GLU A 383 -12.78 -16.39 -19.32
C GLU A 383 -11.40 -17.02 -19.54
N LEU A 384 -10.47 -16.73 -18.62
CA LEU A 384 -9.19 -17.42 -18.56
C LEU A 384 -9.41 -18.91 -18.20
N PRO A 385 -8.48 -19.82 -18.55
CA PRO A 385 -8.59 -21.24 -18.22
C PRO A 385 -8.91 -21.52 -16.74
N ARG A 386 -8.31 -20.75 -15.83
CA ARG A 386 -8.58 -20.84 -14.38
C ARG A 386 -10.01 -20.46 -14.00
N GLU A 387 -10.61 -19.51 -14.70
CA GLU A 387 -11.98 -19.05 -14.43
C GLU A 387 -12.98 -20.11 -14.89
N VAL A 388 -12.71 -20.75 -16.03
CA VAL A 388 -13.46 -21.92 -16.51
C VAL A 388 -13.35 -23.06 -15.50
N ALA A 389 -12.15 -23.36 -15.01
CA ALA A 389 -11.93 -24.40 -13.99
C ALA A 389 -12.64 -24.07 -12.66
N ALA A 390 -12.56 -22.83 -12.19
CA ALA A 390 -13.24 -22.39 -10.98
C ALA A 390 -14.76 -22.46 -11.12
N ARG A 391 -15.31 -22.11 -12.29
CA ARG A 391 -16.74 -22.30 -12.58
C ARG A 391 -17.11 -23.78 -12.57
N GLY A 392 -16.31 -24.63 -13.20
CA GLY A 392 -16.52 -26.09 -13.19
C GLY A 392 -16.56 -26.65 -11.77
N ARG A 393 -15.63 -26.25 -10.91
CA ARG A 393 -15.63 -26.62 -9.48
C ARG A 393 -16.89 -26.14 -8.74
N ARG A 394 -17.33 -24.90 -8.98
CA ARG A 394 -18.57 -24.35 -8.37
C ARG A 394 -19.82 -25.09 -8.85
N GLN A 395 -19.91 -25.42 -10.13
CA GLN A 395 -21.02 -26.19 -10.70
C GLN A 395 -21.06 -27.61 -10.12
N ALA A 396 -19.90 -28.27 -10.02
CA ALA A 396 -19.79 -29.58 -9.37
C ALA A 396 -20.22 -29.53 -7.90
N ALA A 397 -19.76 -28.53 -7.14
CA ALA A 397 -20.12 -28.33 -5.74
C ALA A 397 -21.63 -28.05 -5.55
N ALA A 398 -22.23 -27.23 -6.43
CA ALA A 398 -23.67 -26.97 -6.42
C ALA A 398 -24.48 -28.26 -6.71
N THR A 399 -24.04 -29.05 -7.68
CA THR A 399 -24.67 -30.32 -8.06
C THR A 399 -24.58 -31.36 -6.93
N ALA A 400 -23.43 -31.40 -6.23
CA ALA A 400 -23.24 -32.24 -5.05
C ALA A 400 -24.17 -31.83 -3.89
N ARG A 401 -24.34 -30.52 -3.65
CA ARG A 401 -25.29 -30.00 -2.64
C ARG A 401 -26.74 -30.35 -2.95
N THR A 402 -27.15 -30.36 -4.21
CA THR A 402 -28.52 -30.77 -4.60
C THR A 402 -28.77 -32.28 -4.47
N ARG A 403 -27.75 -33.14 -4.65
CA ARG A 403 -27.90 -34.60 -4.47
C ARG A 403 -28.01 -35.02 -3.00
N GLY A 404 -27.52 -34.21 -2.06
CA GLY A 404 -27.58 -34.51 -0.62
C GLY A 404 -28.95 -34.30 0.05
N LYS A 405 -29.94 -33.70 -0.62
CA LYS A 405 -31.25 -33.34 -0.03
C LYS A 405 -32.42 -34.27 -0.40
N GLY A 406 -32.17 -35.44 -1.00
CA GLY A 406 -33.25 -36.38 -1.37
C GLY A 406 -32.95 -37.83 -0.98
N LYS A 407 -33.52 -38.32 0.13
CA LYS A 407 -33.81 -39.75 0.30
C LYS A 407 -35.15 -40.06 -0.38
N ALA A 408 -35.13 -40.64 -1.58
CA ALA A 408 -36.00 -41.74 -2.00
C ALA A 408 -35.84 -42.10 -3.51
N LYS A 409 -35.57 -43.40 -3.72
CA LYS A 409 -35.77 -44.29 -4.89
C LYS A 409 -35.98 -43.68 -6.29
N ALA A 410 -35.07 -44.01 -7.21
CA ALA A 410 -35.42 -44.66 -8.49
C ALA A 410 -34.19 -45.25 -9.19
N SER A 411 -34.34 -46.53 -9.59
CA SER A 411 -33.84 -47.21 -10.80
C SER A 411 -32.50 -46.79 -11.42
N ALA A 412 -31.61 -47.78 -11.53
CA ALA A 412 -30.39 -47.72 -12.33
C ALA A 412 -30.73 -47.50 -13.81
N SER A 413 -30.43 -46.30 -14.33
CA SER A 413 -30.05 -46.14 -15.74
C SER A 413 -28.64 -45.54 -15.81
N THR A 414 -27.73 -46.35 -16.33
CA THR A 414 -26.33 -46.04 -16.55
C THR A 414 -26.24 -45.11 -17.75
N THR A 415 -26.29 -43.80 -17.52
CA THR A 415 -25.65 -42.85 -18.43
C THR A 415 -25.02 -41.75 -17.59
N ALA A 416 -23.73 -41.92 -17.31
CA ALA A 416 -22.89 -40.89 -16.74
C ALA A 416 -22.83 -39.72 -17.75
N ARG A 417 -23.81 -38.83 -17.69
CA ARG A 417 -23.79 -37.55 -18.39
C ARG A 417 -22.65 -36.75 -17.75
N ARG A 418 -21.45 -36.88 -18.31
CA ARG A 418 -20.32 -35.97 -18.04
C ARG A 418 -20.92 -34.57 -18.12
N VAL A 419 -20.89 -33.83 -17.01
CA VAL A 419 -21.25 -32.41 -17.01
C VAL A 419 -20.24 -31.77 -17.95
N ALA A 420 -20.64 -31.56 -19.20
CA ALA A 420 -19.83 -30.84 -20.17
C ALA A 420 -19.63 -29.45 -19.59
N VAL A 421 -18.44 -29.18 -19.07
CA VAL A 421 -18.03 -27.83 -18.75
C VAL A 421 -18.04 -27.11 -20.08
N GLY A 422 -19.12 -26.37 -20.37
CA GLY A 422 -19.20 -25.55 -21.58
C GLY A 422 -17.96 -24.67 -21.68
N GLY A 423 -17.55 -24.34 -22.90
CA GLY A 423 -16.32 -23.59 -23.18
C GLY A 423 -16.23 -22.21 -22.48
N PRO A 424 -15.12 -21.50 -22.68
CA PRO A 424 -14.92 -20.16 -22.11
C PRO A 424 -16.05 -19.20 -22.49
N ARG A 425 -16.66 -18.54 -21.50
CA ARG A 425 -17.73 -17.56 -21.75
C ARG A 425 -17.16 -16.17 -22.04
N PRO A 426 -17.83 -15.35 -22.86
CA PRO A 426 -17.48 -13.94 -23.03
C PRO A 426 -17.48 -13.18 -21.69
N LYS A 427 -16.55 -12.24 -21.54
CA LYS A 427 -16.41 -11.39 -20.35
C LYS A 427 -16.20 -9.94 -20.77
N GLY A 428 -17.11 -9.05 -20.37
CA GLY A 428 -16.92 -7.60 -20.50
C GLY A 428 -16.27 -6.99 -19.26
N PHE A 429 -15.80 -5.75 -19.39
CA PHE A 429 -15.37 -4.91 -18.27
C PHE A 429 -16.53 -4.06 -17.76
N ASN A 430 -16.77 -4.05 -16.45
CA ASN A 430 -17.92 -3.38 -15.83
C ASN A 430 -17.48 -2.28 -14.86
N LEU A 431 -17.79 -1.02 -15.20
CA LEU A 431 -17.58 0.13 -14.31
C LEU A 431 -18.72 0.33 -13.30
N ASN A 432 -19.91 -0.22 -13.52
CA ASN A 432 -21.06 -0.05 -12.61
C ASN A 432 -20.94 -0.98 -11.40
N THR A 433 -19.93 -0.74 -10.57
CA THR A 433 -19.67 -1.46 -9.32
C THR A 433 -19.53 -0.48 -8.17
N TYR A 434 -20.03 -0.84 -6.99
CA TYR A 434 -19.87 -0.02 -5.79
C TYR A 434 -18.39 0.30 -5.52
N LYS A 435 -17.49 -0.68 -5.68
CA LYS A 435 -16.05 -0.50 -5.41
C LYS A 435 -15.41 0.59 -6.28
N PHE A 436 -15.85 0.73 -7.55
CA PHE A 436 -15.40 1.82 -8.41
C PHE A 436 -16.00 3.16 -7.98
N HIS A 437 -17.29 3.16 -7.63
CA HIS A 437 -17.97 4.35 -7.12
C HIS A 437 -17.31 4.89 -5.86
N SER A 438 -16.98 4.04 -4.89
CA SER A 438 -16.46 4.48 -3.59
C SER A 438 -15.09 5.13 -3.67
N LEU A 439 -14.29 4.88 -4.71
CA LEU A 439 -13.00 5.57 -4.91
C LEU A 439 -13.14 7.10 -4.99
N GLY A 440 -14.30 7.59 -5.47
CA GLY A 440 -14.59 9.02 -5.51
C GLY A 440 -14.80 9.65 -4.13
N ASP A 441 -15.10 8.85 -3.11
CA ASP A 441 -15.34 9.35 -1.75
C ASP A 441 -14.05 9.38 -0.90
N ALA A 442 -12.94 8.85 -1.43
CA ALA A 442 -11.68 8.73 -0.68
C ALA A 442 -11.07 10.09 -0.31
N PRO A 443 -10.99 11.10 -1.21
CA PRO A 443 -10.45 12.40 -0.83
C PRO A 443 -11.24 13.07 0.30
N THR A 444 -12.57 13.05 0.23
CA THR A 444 -13.44 13.60 1.28
C THR A 444 -13.21 12.87 2.61
N ALA A 445 -13.18 11.54 2.59
CA ALA A 445 -12.91 10.76 3.80
C ALA A 445 -11.49 11.01 4.36
N VAL A 446 -10.48 11.21 3.51
CA VAL A 446 -9.13 11.58 3.96
C VAL A 446 -9.13 13.00 4.55
N ARG A 447 -9.76 13.99 3.92
CA ARG A 447 -9.88 15.36 4.43
C ARG A 447 -10.52 15.38 5.83
N GLN A 448 -11.60 14.61 5.97
CA GLN A 448 -12.34 14.45 7.22
C GLN A 448 -11.53 13.81 8.35
N MET A 449 -10.45 13.06 8.06
CA MET A 449 -9.82 12.13 9.02
C MET A 449 -8.28 12.14 9.00
N GLN A 450 -7.66 12.99 8.18
CA GLN A 450 -6.24 13.10 7.80
C GLN A 450 -5.57 11.89 7.12
N SER A 451 -5.99 10.63 7.37
CA SER A 451 -5.48 9.46 6.63
C SER A 451 -6.33 8.20 6.88
N GLN A 452 -6.60 7.40 5.85
CA GLN A 452 -7.32 6.10 5.96
C GLN A 452 -6.39 4.90 6.28
N SER A 453 -5.13 5.13 6.65
CA SER A 453 -4.07 4.11 6.71
C SER A 453 -4.26 3.01 7.77
N THR A 454 -5.41 2.91 8.43
CA THR A 454 -5.76 1.75 9.26
C THR A 454 -6.01 0.49 8.42
N SER A 455 -6.26 0.62 7.11
CA SER A 455 -6.56 -0.51 6.21
C SER A 455 -5.35 -1.15 5.51
N SER A 456 -4.10 -0.70 5.78
CA SER A 456 -2.92 -1.33 5.16
C SER A 456 -2.50 -2.61 5.91
N ASP A 457 -3.18 -3.72 5.63
CA ASP A 457 -2.71 -5.12 5.67
C ASP A 457 -2.02 -5.71 6.94
N GLN A 458 -1.84 -4.98 8.05
CA GLN A 458 -1.00 -5.47 9.16
C GLN A 458 -1.53 -5.45 10.59
N PRO A 459 -2.34 -4.51 11.09
CA PRO A 459 -2.63 -4.52 12.52
C PRO A 459 -3.58 -5.65 12.93
N ALA A 460 -4.63 -5.94 12.14
CA ALA A 460 -5.64 -6.93 12.50
C ALA A 460 -5.15 -8.38 12.31
N THR A 461 -4.35 -8.67 11.27
CA THR A 461 -3.83 -10.01 10.98
C THR A 461 -2.68 -10.43 11.90
N ALA A 462 -1.84 -9.50 12.35
CA ALA A 462 -0.69 -9.86 13.19
C ALA A 462 -0.98 -9.81 14.70
N GLN A 463 -2.12 -9.23 15.13
CA GLN A 463 -2.61 -9.35 16.52
C GLN A 463 -3.42 -10.64 16.77
N GLN A 464 -3.53 -11.54 15.79
CA GLN A 464 -4.33 -12.78 15.83
C GLN A 464 -3.91 -13.82 16.90
N PHE A 465 -2.85 -13.59 17.68
CA PHE A 465 -2.40 -14.54 18.71
C PHE A 465 -1.92 -13.87 20.01
N PRO A 466 -2.81 -13.67 21.00
CA PRO A 466 -2.39 -13.81 22.40
C PRO A 466 -3.34 -14.62 23.31
N THR A 467 -4.53 -15.02 22.86
CA THR A 467 -5.49 -15.77 23.70
C THR A 467 -5.23 -17.27 23.73
N ARG A 468 -4.08 -17.66 24.30
CA ARG A 468 -3.83 -19.05 24.70
C ARG A 468 -3.05 -19.11 26.01
N ARG A 469 -3.59 -18.50 27.06
CA ARG A 469 -3.09 -18.63 28.44
C ARG A 469 -4.21 -18.82 29.46
N THR A 470 -5.04 -19.84 29.28
CA THR A 470 -5.76 -20.52 30.38
C THR A 470 -6.16 -21.91 29.92
N GLY A 471 -5.60 -22.96 30.55
CA GLY A 471 -6.02 -24.35 30.34
C GLY A 471 -4.85 -25.34 30.15
N ASN A 472 -4.34 -25.90 31.24
CA ASN A 472 -3.41 -27.02 31.25
C ASN A 472 -3.99 -28.23 30.52
N ARG A 473 -3.42 -28.61 29.36
CA ARG A 473 -3.17 -30.02 28.97
C ARG A 473 -2.29 -30.09 27.72
N ARG A 474 -1.24 -30.90 27.82
CA ARG A 474 -0.16 -31.11 26.86
C ARG A 474 -0.68 -31.58 25.50
N HIS A 475 -0.54 -30.75 24.47
CA HIS A 475 -0.21 -31.20 23.11
C HIS A 475 0.77 -30.21 22.50
N ARG A 476 2.02 -30.68 22.33
CA ARG A 476 3.15 -29.96 21.77
C ARG A 476 2.96 -29.92 20.26
N LEU A 477 2.50 -28.79 19.71
CA LEU A 477 2.61 -28.52 18.27
C LEU A 477 3.48 -27.27 18.09
N VAL A 478 4.62 -27.48 17.44
CA VAL A 478 5.66 -26.49 17.13
C VAL A 478 5.09 -25.43 16.18
N SER A 479 4.95 -24.19 16.63
CA SER A 479 4.75 -23.02 15.74
C SER A 479 5.25 -21.71 16.33
N THR A 480 6.19 -21.77 17.29
CA THR A 480 6.88 -20.60 17.83
C THR A 480 8.17 -20.41 17.04
N GLY A 481 8.11 -19.69 15.92
CA GLY A 481 9.32 -19.44 15.11
C GLY A 481 9.24 -18.39 14.00
N GLN A 482 8.06 -17.95 13.53
CA GLN A 482 7.99 -17.21 12.26
C GLN A 482 7.68 -15.70 12.33
N ASN A 483 7.27 -15.12 13.47
CA ASN A 483 6.88 -13.69 13.51
C ASN A 483 7.93 -12.71 14.08
N ARG A 484 9.14 -13.17 14.41
CA ARG A 484 10.28 -12.27 14.70
C ARG A 484 11.15 -11.96 13.48
N ARG A 485 10.83 -12.54 12.31
CA ARG A 485 11.58 -12.37 11.05
C ARG A 485 10.95 -11.42 10.04
N SER A 486 9.73 -10.93 10.28
CA SER A 486 8.97 -10.11 9.31
C SER A 486 9.28 -8.60 9.33
N GLN A 487 10.36 -8.18 10.00
CA GLN A 487 11.07 -6.92 9.68
C GLN A 487 12.43 -7.16 8.98
N GLY A 488 12.73 -8.41 8.59
CA GLY A 488 13.97 -8.80 7.91
C GLY A 488 13.81 -9.81 6.76
N GLU A 489 12.60 -10.20 6.37
CA GLU A 489 12.37 -11.19 5.30
C GLU A 489 11.34 -10.64 4.28
N ASN A 490 11.82 -9.83 3.33
CA ASN A 490 11.21 -9.65 2.01
C ASN A 490 12.10 -10.39 0.98
N SER A 491 12.36 -11.67 1.25
CA SER A 491 13.28 -12.49 0.47
C SER A 491 12.81 -13.95 0.34
N GLU A 492 11.51 -14.17 0.15
CA GLU A 492 11.01 -15.49 -0.24
C GLU A 492 10.17 -15.37 -1.52
N GLY A 493 10.84 -15.67 -2.63
CA GLY A 493 10.33 -15.58 -4.01
C GLY A 493 11.48 -15.52 -5.01
N LEU A 494 12.61 -14.94 -4.60
CA LEU A 494 13.89 -15.18 -5.24
C LEU A 494 14.41 -16.53 -4.71
N ARG A 495 14.70 -17.48 -5.61
CA ARG A 495 15.68 -18.54 -5.29
C ARG A 495 16.87 -17.85 -4.62
N PRO A 496 17.51 -18.40 -3.58
CA PRO A 496 18.78 -17.86 -3.13
C PRO A 496 19.68 -17.87 -4.36
N LEU A 497 19.91 -16.69 -4.95
CA LEU A 497 21.03 -16.48 -5.84
C LEU A 497 22.21 -16.87 -4.98
N ILE A 498 22.71 -18.08 -5.25
CA ILE A 498 23.97 -18.57 -4.73
C ILE A 498 24.93 -17.40 -4.90
N SER A 499 25.51 -16.97 -3.78
CA SER A 499 26.38 -15.81 -3.66
C SER A 499 27.26 -15.60 -4.90
N SER A 500 26.83 -14.76 -5.84
CA SER A 500 27.67 -14.43 -7.00
C SER A 500 28.78 -13.51 -6.52
N GLU A 501 30.02 -13.96 -6.69
CA GLU A 501 31.20 -13.21 -6.31
C GLU A 501 31.39 -12.06 -7.32
N ARG A 502 30.98 -10.83 -6.97
CA ARG A 502 31.64 -9.67 -7.59
C ARG A 502 33.12 -9.74 -7.20
N ARG A 503 34.00 -10.02 -8.16
CA ARG A 503 35.44 -10.28 -7.88
C ARG A 503 36.30 -9.02 -7.79
N GLY A 504 35.73 -7.83 -7.99
CA GLY A 504 36.43 -6.55 -7.81
C GLY A 504 35.77 -5.67 -6.75
N GLY A 505 36.40 -5.49 -5.59
CA GLY A 505 36.14 -4.35 -4.70
C GLY A 505 34.85 -4.39 -3.86
N VAL A 506 34.17 -5.54 -3.71
CA VAL A 506 32.96 -5.66 -2.88
C VAL A 506 33.14 -6.72 -1.81
N LEU A 507 32.77 -6.39 -0.57
CA LEU A 507 32.81 -7.36 0.52
C LEU A 507 31.60 -8.31 0.51
N PRO A 508 31.80 -9.63 0.68
CA PRO A 508 30.70 -10.56 0.86
C PRO A 508 30.05 -10.37 2.22
N PHE A 509 28.75 -10.65 2.32
CA PHE A 509 28.01 -10.46 3.58
C PHE A 509 28.52 -11.39 4.71
N THR A 510 29.14 -12.51 4.33
CA THR A 510 29.80 -13.48 5.22
C THR A 510 31.08 -12.97 5.89
N ALA A 511 31.65 -11.85 5.43
CA ALA A 511 32.84 -11.28 6.07
C ALA A 511 32.55 -10.86 7.53
N ASP A 512 33.54 -10.73 8.39
CA ASP A 512 33.30 -10.33 9.79
C ASP A 512 33.42 -8.80 9.92
N GLU A 513 32.32 -8.10 9.66
CA GLU A 513 32.18 -6.64 9.78
C GLU A 513 30.83 -6.31 10.42
N HIS A 514 30.89 -5.58 11.54
CA HIS A 514 29.72 -5.16 12.30
C HIS A 514 29.48 -3.65 12.14
N LEU A 515 28.27 -3.28 11.70
CA LEU A 515 27.81 -1.89 11.64
C LEU A 515 26.77 -1.65 12.75
N GLY A 516 27.21 -1.01 13.84
CA GLY A 516 26.37 -0.70 15.00
C GLY A 516 25.20 0.24 14.66
N PRO A 517 24.26 0.46 15.60
CA PRO A 517 23.15 1.39 15.39
C PRO A 517 23.64 2.78 14.99
N THR A 518 23.01 3.37 13.99
CA THR A 518 23.36 4.72 13.51
C THR A 518 22.60 5.78 14.33
N PRO A 519 23.27 6.84 14.83
CA PRO A 519 22.58 7.97 15.45
C PRO A 519 21.56 8.61 14.48
N PRO A 520 20.35 9.00 14.91
CA PRO A 520 19.33 9.58 14.02
C PRO A 520 19.67 10.96 13.43
N ASP A 521 20.61 11.66 14.06
CA ASP A 521 21.14 12.98 13.68
C ASP A 521 22.30 12.89 12.68
N ALA A 522 23.01 11.76 12.64
CA ALA A 522 24.03 11.51 11.64
C ALA A 522 23.42 11.47 10.23
N ARG A 523 24.12 12.02 9.23
CA ARG A 523 23.67 11.98 7.84
C ARG A 523 23.75 10.57 7.26
N TYR A 524 24.88 9.91 7.47
CA TYR A 524 25.11 8.53 7.07
C TYR A 524 26.01 7.79 8.08
N HIS A 525 26.18 6.48 7.88
CA HIS A 525 27.09 5.65 8.65
C HIS A 525 27.65 4.49 7.82
N VAL A 526 28.97 4.38 7.83
CA VAL A 526 29.78 3.28 7.27
C VAL A 526 30.65 2.72 8.39
N ALA A 527 31.05 1.45 8.30
CA ALA A 527 31.88 0.85 9.33
C ALA A 527 33.29 1.48 9.37
N ASP A 528 33.94 1.45 10.54
CA ASP A 528 35.32 1.91 10.73
C ASP A 528 36.35 0.78 10.67
N SER A 529 35.91 -0.43 10.29
CA SER A 529 36.77 -1.61 10.27
C SER A 529 37.90 -1.46 9.25
N GLN A 530 39.13 -1.73 9.69
CA GLN A 530 40.31 -1.78 8.82
C GLN A 530 40.72 -3.23 8.46
N ARG A 531 39.90 -4.22 8.82
CA ARG A 531 40.23 -5.65 8.64
C ARG A 531 40.32 -6.06 7.17
N HIS A 532 39.46 -5.48 6.36
CA HIS A 532 39.34 -5.82 4.95
C HIS A 532 39.84 -4.64 4.12
N TRP A 533 40.99 -4.82 3.48
CA TRP A 533 41.62 -3.79 2.68
C TRP A 533 42.23 -4.39 1.42
N GLU A 534 42.36 -3.55 0.41
CA GLU A 534 43.06 -3.84 -0.84
C GLU A 534 44.17 -2.80 -1.01
N ASP A 535 45.33 -3.25 -1.50
CA ASP A 535 46.40 -2.36 -1.95
C ASP A 535 45.99 -1.76 -3.30
N ILE A 536 45.82 -0.44 -3.37
CA ILE A 536 45.24 0.24 -4.54
C ILE A 536 46.07 -0.03 -5.81
N PRO A 537 47.40 0.13 -5.84
CA PRO A 537 48.21 -0.19 -7.02
C PRO A 537 48.08 -1.64 -7.47
N SER A 538 48.16 -2.60 -6.54
CA SER A 538 48.03 -4.03 -6.85
C SER A 538 46.63 -4.38 -7.36
N TRP A 539 45.60 -3.78 -6.77
CA TRP A 539 44.22 -3.96 -7.18
C TRP A 539 43.97 -3.42 -8.58
N ILE A 540 44.49 -2.23 -8.91
CA ILE A 540 44.42 -1.66 -10.26
C ILE A 540 45.19 -2.56 -11.25
N ALA A 541 46.39 -3.03 -10.89
CA ALA A 541 47.18 -3.90 -11.77
C ALA A 541 46.47 -5.23 -12.09
N LYS A 542 45.73 -5.79 -11.11
CA LYS A 542 44.89 -6.99 -11.26
C LYS A 542 43.70 -6.75 -12.20
N HIS A 543 43.16 -5.53 -12.22
CA HIS A 543 41.98 -5.16 -13.02
C HIS A 543 42.30 -4.25 -14.20
N ARG A 544 43.56 -4.09 -14.60
CA ARG A 544 44.03 -3.10 -15.59
C ARG A 544 43.33 -3.12 -16.96
N ASN A 545 42.72 -4.25 -17.32
CA ASN A 545 41.99 -4.44 -18.58
C ASN A 545 40.48 -4.23 -18.42
N ASP A 546 39.99 -4.03 -17.20
CA ASP A 546 38.57 -3.79 -16.91
C ASP A 546 38.23 -2.32 -17.23
N PRO A 547 37.23 -2.07 -18.11
CA PRO A 547 36.88 -0.73 -18.54
C PRO A 547 36.50 0.19 -17.37
N ALA A 548 35.93 -0.34 -16.29
CA ALA A 548 35.53 0.47 -15.12
C ALA A 548 36.73 1.07 -14.38
N THR A 549 37.91 0.44 -14.47
CA THR A 549 39.11 0.87 -13.72
C THR A 549 40.00 1.86 -14.49
N ARG A 550 39.60 2.25 -15.70
CA ARG A 550 40.30 3.28 -16.48
C ARG A 550 40.37 4.57 -15.67
N ASN A 551 41.57 5.13 -15.52
CA ASN A 551 41.85 6.35 -14.76
C ASN A 551 41.38 6.32 -13.29
N PHE A 552 41.22 5.14 -12.68
CA PHE A 552 40.70 5.00 -11.30
C PHE A 552 41.48 5.84 -10.28
N LEU A 553 42.82 5.71 -10.24
CA LEU A 553 43.63 6.41 -9.24
C LEU A 553 43.69 7.93 -9.44
N PRO A 554 43.92 8.46 -10.67
CA PRO A 554 43.81 9.90 -10.91
C PRO A 554 42.47 10.48 -10.45
N ARG A 555 41.35 9.86 -10.84
CA ARG A 555 40.01 10.33 -10.48
C ARG A 555 39.71 10.22 -8.99
N LEU A 556 40.20 9.16 -8.34
CA LEU A 556 40.12 9.05 -6.89
C LEU A 556 40.87 10.21 -6.23
N LYS A 557 42.06 10.57 -6.74
CA LYS A 557 42.82 11.70 -6.21
C LYS A 557 42.13 13.04 -6.46
N ASP A 558 41.50 13.24 -7.62
CA ASP A 558 40.68 14.42 -7.89
C ASP A 558 39.55 14.55 -6.86
N HIS A 559 38.79 13.48 -6.64
CA HIS A 559 37.71 13.42 -5.66
C HIS A 559 38.20 13.73 -4.23
N LEU A 560 39.27 13.07 -3.79
CA LEU A 560 39.83 13.27 -2.45
C LEU A 560 40.36 14.70 -2.28
N LEU A 561 41.04 15.24 -3.29
CA LEU A 561 41.57 16.60 -3.24
C LEU A 561 40.46 17.64 -3.19
N GLY A 562 39.42 17.50 -4.02
CA GLY A 562 38.24 18.37 -4.00
C GLY A 562 37.59 18.43 -2.62
N ARG A 563 37.42 17.26 -1.97
CA ARG A 563 36.89 17.16 -0.59
C ARG A 563 37.82 17.78 0.44
N MET A 564 39.13 17.53 0.37
CA MET A 564 40.09 18.11 1.31
C MET A 564 40.19 19.65 1.19
N LEU A 565 39.98 20.19 -0.02
CA LEU A 565 39.92 21.63 -0.29
C LEU A 565 38.53 22.24 -0.01
N ARG A 566 37.55 21.45 0.45
CA ARG A 566 36.16 21.87 0.72
C ARG A 566 35.49 22.58 -0.45
N ARG A 567 35.77 22.14 -1.68
CA ARG A 567 35.09 22.66 -2.86
C ARG A 567 33.65 22.13 -2.92
N PRO A 568 32.69 22.90 -3.47
CA PRO A 568 31.37 22.38 -3.78
C PRO A 568 31.48 21.14 -4.68
N PHE A 569 30.59 20.18 -4.47
CA PHE A 569 30.50 19.00 -5.33
C PHE A 569 29.79 19.41 -6.62
N GLU A 570 30.56 19.62 -7.68
CA GLU A 570 30.11 19.94 -9.04
C GLU A 570 30.63 18.84 -9.97
N THR A 571 30.09 17.62 -9.80
CA THR A 571 30.48 16.43 -10.58
C THR A 571 32.00 16.15 -10.60
N ASP A 572 32.45 15.11 -11.29
CA ASP A 572 33.89 14.80 -11.41
C ASP A 572 34.60 15.75 -12.42
N GLU A 573 34.03 16.92 -12.73
CA GLU A 573 34.54 17.88 -13.71
C GLU A 573 35.80 18.63 -13.23
N GLN A 574 36.09 18.57 -11.93
CA GLN A 574 37.26 19.20 -11.35
C GLN A 574 38.54 18.41 -11.65
N GLN A 575 39.17 18.74 -12.77
CA GLN A 575 40.47 18.18 -13.14
C GLN A 575 41.59 18.92 -12.38
N PHE A 576 42.31 18.20 -11.52
CA PHE A 576 43.51 18.71 -10.88
C PHE A 576 44.76 18.34 -11.67
N THR A 577 45.81 19.16 -11.53
CA THR A 577 47.06 18.88 -12.25
C THR A 577 47.78 17.66 -11.65
N PRO A 578 48.66 16.97 -12.42
CA PRO A 578 49.49 15.91 -11.86
C PRO A 578 50.38 16.37 -10.69
N VAL A 579 50.70 17.68 -10.61
CA VAL A 579 51.43 18.27 -9.47
C VAL A 579 50.55 18.29 -8.22
N ASP A 580 49.26 18.64 -8.38
CA ASP A 580 48.29 18.61 -7.30
C ASP A 580 48.03 17.19 -6.79
N HIS A 581 47.96 16.20 -7.68
CA HIS A 581 47.82 14.79 -7.33
C HIS A 581 48.98 14.24 -6.48
N ARG A 582 50.18 14.81 -6.62
CA ARG A 582 51.34 14.43 -5.78
C ARG A 582 51.19 14.92 -4.34
N ARG A 583 50.33 15.91 -4.10
CA ARG A 583 50.06 16.44 -2.76
C ARG A 583 49.15 15.53 -1.95
N VAL A 584 48.35 14.69 -2.62
CA VAL A 584 47.44 13.73 -1.97
C VAL A 584 48.18 12.42 -1.71
N LEU A 585 48.40 12.12 -0.43
CA LEU A 585 48.98 10.86 0.03
C LEU A 585 47.91 9.98 0.66
N ILE A 586 47.70 8.78 0.11
CA ILE A 586 46.84 7.76 0.69
C ILE A 586 47.70 6.90 1.62
N ASP A 587 47.33 6.82 2.91
CA ASP A 587 48.10 6.07 3.90
C ASP A 587 48.23 4.60 3.49
N LYS A 588 49.48 4.15 3.34
CA LYS A 588 49.85 2.78 2.96
C LYS A 588 49.27 2.33 1.60
N ASP A 589 48.80 3.27 0.78
CA ASP A 589 48.09 3.00 -0.48
C ASP A 589 46.90 2.03 -0.33
N ARG A 590 46.23 2.03 0.84
CA ARG A 590 45.13 1.10 1.14
C ARG A 590 43.77 1.74 0.96
N MET A 591 42.85 0.98 0.38
CA MET A 591 41.41 1.21 0.48
C MET A 591 40.78 0.13 1.37
N TYR A 592 39.98 0.55 2.34
CA TYR A 592 39.33 -0.33 3.30
C TYR A 592 37.88 -0.55 2.90
N LEU A 593 37.53 -1.76 2.49
CA LEU A 593 36.23 -2.08 1.90
C LEU A 593 35.14 -2.22 2.97
N HIS A 594 33.89 -1.90 2.61
CA HIS A 594 32.71 -2.04 3.46
C HIS A 594 31.54 -2.68 2.73
N LYS A 595 30.66 -3.33 3.50
CA LYS A 595 29.48 -4.01 2.94
C LYS A 595 28.28 -3.09 2.73
N VAL A 596 28.08 -2.14 3.64
CA VAL A 596 26.82 -1.43 3.82
C VAL A 596 27.07 0.03 4.14
N LEU A 597 26.35 0.91 3.45
CA LEU A 597 26.14 2.31 3.79
C LEU A 597 24.73 2.47 4.33
N ARG A 598 24.56 3.12 5.49
CA ARG A 598 23.25 3.54 5.99
C ARG A 598 23.09 5.04 5.81
N VAL A 599 22.01 5.47 5.16
CA VAL A 599 21.69 6.90 4.95
C VAL A 599 20.42 7.24 5.71
N ASN A 600 20.50 8.23 6.60
CA ASN A 600 19.34 8.77 7.29
C ASN A 600 18.73 9.91 6.48
N TYR A 601 17.40 9.88 6.32
CA TYR A 601 16.66 10.93 5.62
C TYR A 601 15.35 11.25 6.32
N THR A 602 14.84 12.44 6.03
CA THR A 602 13.52 12.87 6.49
C THR A 602 12.48 12.47 5.46
N THR A 603 11.45 11.76 5.86
CA THR A 603 10.30 11.42 5.03
C THR A 603 9.32 12.57 4.97
N TYR A 604 8.48 12.61 3.92
CA TYR A 604 7.47 13.66 3.70
C TYR A 604 6.49 13.85 4.88
N ASP A 605 6.31 12.83 5.71
CA ASP A 605 5.46 12.84 6.90
C ASP A 605 6.23 13.24 8.18
N MET A 606 7.36 13.94 8.00
CA MET A 606 8.21 14.51 9.05
C MET A 606 8.78 13.47 10.02
N ARG A 607 9.13 12.28 9.51
CA ARG A 607 9.80 11.23 10.29
C ARG A 607 11.23 11.04 9.80
N ARG A 608 12.08 10.51 10.68
CA ARG A 608 13.38 9.97 10.27
C ARG A 608 13.20 8.54 9.80
N SER A 609 13.73 8.25 8.62
CA SER A 609 13.85 6.91 8.05
C SER A 609 15.32 6.67 7.70
N GLN A 610 15.65 5.40 7.46
CA GLN A 610 16.99 4.99 7.09
C GLN A 610 16.94 3.98 5.95
N ASP A 611 17.73 4.22 4.92
CA ASP A 611 17.97 3.26 3.85
C ASP A 611 19.31 2.55 4.07
N SER A 612 19.38 1.28 3.69
CA SER A 612 20.58 0.45 3.76
C SER A 612 21.01 0.10 2.34
N ILE A 613 22.10 0.73 1.88
CA ILE A 613 22.65 0.55 0.53
C ILE A 613 23.70 -0.54 0.57
N ASN A 614 23.58 -1.50 -0.34
CA ASN A 614 24.53 -2.59 -0.49
C ASN A 614 24.82 -2.78 -1.98
N PRO A 615 26.10 -2.71 -2.42
CA PRO A 615 26.46 -2.85 -3.83
C PRO A 615 25.93 -4.13 -4.50
N ARG A 616 25.67 -5.19 -3.74
CA ARG A 616 25.24 -6.50 -4.25
C ARG A 616 23.74 -6.62 -4.47
N THR A 617 22.91 -5.98 -3.65
CA THR A 617 21.45 -6.24 -3.63
C THR A 617 20.61 -4.99 -3.82
N HIS A 618 21.02 -3.86 -3.25
CA HIS A 618 20.32 -2.58 -3.34
C HIS A 618 21.33 -1.45 -3.61
N PRO A 619 21.96 -1.43 -4.80
CA PRO A 619 23.07 -0.52 -5.08
C PRO A 619 22.62 0.86 -5.57
N ASN A 620 21.36 1.03 -5.95
CA ASN A 620 20.92 2.24 -6.64
C ASN A 620 20.64 3.36 -5.62
N ILE A 621 21.19 4.54 -5.91
CA ILE A 621 21.07 5.74 -5.08
C ILE A 621 20.54 6.91 -5.92
N MET A 622 20.11 7.96 -5.23
CA MET A 622 19.75 9.25 -5.84
C MET A 622 20.39 10.41 -5.08
N LEU A 623 20.72 11.48 -5.80
CA LEU A 623 21.25 12.74 -5.29
C LEU A 623 20.62 13.93 -6.04
N LEU A 624 20.82 15.16 -5.56
CA LEU A 624 20.35 16.36 -6.27
C LEU A 624 21.15 16.55 -7.56
N ALA A 625 20.45 16.90 -8.64
CA ALA A 625 21.08 17.33 -9.88
C ALA A 625 21.60 18.77 -9.73
N HIS A 626 22.81 19.04 -10.19
CA HIS A 626 23.45 20.36 -10.19
C HIS A 626 23.54 20.90 -11.62
N GLU A 627 22.38 21.08 -12.26
CA GLU A 627 22.30 21.66 -13.60
C GLU A 627 21.93 23.16 -13.49
N ASP A 628 22.48 24.02 -14.36
CA ASP A 628 22.32 25.49 -14.31
C ASP A 628 20.85 25.98 -14.19
N GLU A 629 20.65 27.03 -13.39
CA GLU A 629 19.35 27.64 -13.08
C GLU A 629 18.77 28.41 -14.29
N ASP A 630 18.29 27.69 -15.31
CA ASP A 630 17.32 28.26 -16.24
C ASP A 630 15.95 28.33 -15.55
N GLU A 631 15.60 29.50 -15.01
CA GLU A 631 14.41 29.77 -14.18
C GLU A 631 13.05 29.40 -14.84
N ASP A 632 13.03 29.14 -16.16
CA ASP A 632 11.80 28.92 -16.94
C ASP A 632 11.38 27.45 -17.15
N ASN A 633 12.21 26.45 -16.77
CA ASN A 633 11.88 25.05 -17.06
C ASN A 633 11.26 24.30 -15.86
N GLN A 634 9.96 24.48 -15.65
CA GLN A 634 9.18 23.78 -14.61
C GLN A 634 9.18 22.24 -14.76
N ASP A 635 9.62 21.69 -15.90
CA ASP A 635 9.67 20.25 -16.18
C ASP A 635 11.11 19.66 -15.97
N LYS A 636 12.04 20.40 -15.35
CA LYS A 636 13.41 19.94 -15.09
C LYS A 636 13.46 18.80 -14.07
N HIS A 637 14.15 17.72 -14.42
CA HIS A 637 14.29 16.57 -13.53
C HIS A 637 15.31 16.87 -12.41
N THR A 638 14.90 16.74 -11.15
CA THR A 638 15.64 17.27 -9.99
C THR A 638 16.79 16.38 -9.49
N TYR A 639 16.89 15.14 -9.97
CA TYR A 639 17.77 14.14 -9.37
C TYR A 639 18.72 13.47 -10.36
N TRP A 640 19.92 13.17 -9.91
CA TRP A 640 20.79 12.21 -10.57
C TRP A 640 20.73 10.85 -9.89
N TYR A 641 21.03 9.80 -10.66
CA TYR A 641 20.98 8.42 -10.21
C TYR A 641 22.27 7.71 -10.51
N ALA A 642 22.69 6.86 -9.58
CA ALA A 642 23.90 6.06 -9.75
C ALA A 642 23.73 4.67 -9.15
N ARG A 643 24.48 3.70 -9.68
CA ARG A 643 24.64 2.37 -9.11
C ARG A 643 25.96 2.32 -8.34
N VAL A 644 25.89 2.06 -7.03
CA VAL A 644 27.08 1.86 -6.20
C VAL A 644 27.76 0.53 -6.55
N LEU A 645 29.02 0.63 -6.97
CA LEU A 645 29.89 -0.50 -7.29
C LEU A 645 30.66 -0.96 -6.06
N SER A 646 31.19 -0.02 -5.27
CA SER A 646 31.96 -0.30 -4.05
C SER A 646 31.76 0.80 -2.99
N ILE A 647 31.92 0.42 -1.73
CA ILE A 647 31.93 1.31 -0.56
C ILE A 647 33.25 1.06 0.14
N PHE A 648 34.05 2.11 0.35
CA PHE A 648 35.32 1.98 1.05
C PHE A 648 35.69 3.28 1.74
N HIS A 649 36.61 3.23 2.70
CA HIS A 649 37.28 4.43 3.20
C HIS A 649 38.76 4.40 2.89
N VAL A 650 39.35 5.59 2.85
CA VAL A 650 40.79 5.81 2.74
C VAL A 650 41.24 6.77 3.83
N HIS A 651 42.49 6.62 4.25
CA HIS A 651 43.16 7.59 5.11
C HIS A 651 44.03 8.48 4.23
N VAL A 652 43.81 9.80 4.27
CA VAL A 652 44.43 10.74 3.34
C VAL A 652 45.16 11.84 4.09
N ARG A 653 46.33 12.23 3.58
CA ARG A 653 47.10 13.40 4.03
C ARG A 653 47.34 14.32 2.85
N LEU A 654 47.29 15.63 3.11
CA LEU A 654 47.61 16.64 2.10
C LEU A 654 48.97 17.27 2.45
N LEU A 655 49.92 17.19 1.53
CA LEU A 655 51.20 17.87 1.67
C LEU A 655 50.99 19.37 1.51
N ALA A 656 51.44 20.14 2.52
CA ALA A 656 51.42 21.59 2.48
C ALA A 656 52.32 22.10 1.35
N GLY A 657 51.81 23.07 0.58
CA GLY A 657 52.67 23.85 -0.32
C GLY A 657 53.63 24.70 0.51
N ASN A 658 54.85 24.89 0.01
CA ASN A 658 55.89 25.70 0.67
C ASN A 658 55.34 27.10 1.00
N ASN A 659 55.01 27.32 2.28
CA ASN A 659 54.73 28.59 2.98
C ASN A 659 53.41 28.57 3.78
N THR A 660 53.38 27.85 4.90
CA THR A 660 53.03 28.36 6.26
C THR A 660 52.91 27.19 7.23
N SER A 661 53.74 27.22 8.26
CA SER A 661 54.12 26.07 9.08
C SER A 661 53.18 25.74 10.24
N THR A 662 51.85 25.66 10.02
CA THR A 662 50.92 25.33 11.13
C THR A 662 49.68 24.49 10.77
N GLN A 663 49.35 24.24 9.50
CA GLN A 663 48.32 23.24 9.15
C GLN A 663 48.98 21.86 8.98
N ARG A 664 48.93 21.09 10.06
CA ARG A 664 49.66 19.83 10.30
C ARG A 664 49.23 18.69 9.38
N ASP A 665 50.13 17.73 9.23
CA ASP A 665 49.98 16.31 8.79
C ASP A 665 48.82 15.56 9.51
N VAL A 666 47.60 16.04 9.40
CA VAL A 666 46.43 15.37 9.96
C VAL A 666 45.95 14.34 8.95
N VAL A 667 45.84 13.09 9.41
CA VAL A 667 45.24 12.01 8.63
C VAL A 667 43.73 12.18 8.68
N HIS A 668 43.11 12.36 7.51
CA HIS A 668 41.66 12.40 7.36
C HIS A 668 41.15 11.04 6.91
N LYS A 669 40.20 10.45 7.64
CA LYS A 669 39.40 9.33 7.15
C LYS A 669 38.33 9.89 6.21
N LEU A 670 38.33 9.45 4.96
CA LEU A 670 37.33 9.82 3.97
C LEU A 670 36.63 8.56 3.48
N ASP A 671 35.32 8.48 3.74
CA ASP A 671 34.45 7.43 3.20
C ASP A 671 34.08 7.80 1.75
N VAL A 672 34.12 6.83 0.84
CA VAL A 672 34.01 7.02 -0.61
C VAL A 672 33.09 5.95 -1.20
N LEU A 673 32.22 6.38 -2.12
CA LEU A 673 31.44 5.48 -2.96
C LEU A 673 32.03 5.50 -4.37
N TRP A 674 32.29 4.34 -4.94
CA TRP A 674 32.59 4.21 -6.36
C TRP A 674 31.32 3.80 -7.09
N VAL A 675 30.94 4.54 -8.13
CA VAL A 675 29.63 4.40 -8.77
C VAL A 675 29.72 4.32 -10.30
N ARG A 676 28.66 3.77 -10.90
CA ARG A 676 28.35 3.87 -12.34
C ARG A 676 27.11 4.72 -12.52
N TRP A 677 27.16 5.69 -13.43
CA TRP A 677 26.11 6.69 -13.60
C TRP A 677 24.98 6.23 -14.52
N TYR A 678 23.75 6.63 -14.18
CA TYR A 678 22.62 6.55 -15.09
C TYR A 678 22.40 7.92 -15.75
N GLY A 679 22.12 7.92 -17.05
CA GLY A 679 21.64 9.09 -17.80
C GLY A 679 20.12 9.05 -17.98
N LEU A 680 19.49 10.22 -17.94
CA LEU A 680 18.07 10.36 -18.31
C LEU A 680 17.89 10.19 -19.80
N ASP A 681 16.88 9.43 -20.18
CA ASP A 681 16.49 9.30 -21.58
C ASP A 681 15.43 10.35 -21.95
N PHE A 682 15.89 11.43 -22.59
CA PHE A 682 15.04 12.51 -23.04
C PHE A 682 14.19 12.18 -24.28
N THR A 683 14.42 11.05 -24.94
CA THR A 683 13.62 10.63 -26.11
C THR A 683 12.23 10.12 -25.72
N ALA A 684 12.04 9.71 -24.46
CA ALA A 684 10.75 9.32 -23.90
C ALA A 684 10.45 10.10 -22.61
N PRO A 685 9.82 11.29 -22.74
CA PRO A 685 9.49 12.12 -21.59
C PRO A 685 8.63 11.40 -20.55
N GLY A 686 9.11 11.37 -19.31
CA GLY A 686 8.40 10.84 -18.15
C GLY A 686 7.75 11.91 -17.27
N GLY A 687 7.08 11.50 -16.21
CA GLY A 687 6.48 12.36 -15.20
C GLY A 687 4.95 12.45 -15.28
N PHE A 688 4.36 13.17 -14.32
CA PHE A 688 2.91 13.29 -14.15
C PHE A 688 2.19 13.88 -15.37
N LYS A 689 2.82 14.83 -16.05
CA LYS A 689 2.29 15.46 -17.29
C LYS A 689 2.14 14.45 -18.42
N HIS A 690 3.14 13.57 -18.57
CA HIS A 690 3.17 12.54 -19.61
C HIS A 690 2.52 11.22 -19.19
N ARG A 691 2.25 11.04 -17.89
CA ARG A 691 1.70 9.79 -17.30
C ARG A 691 2.55 8.57 -17.64
N ARG A 692 3.86 8.75 -17.60
CA ARG A 692 4.86 7.70 -17.81
C ARG A 692 5.92 7.81 -16.72
N LEU A 693 6.57 6.71 -16.38
CA LEU A 693 7.75 6.76 -15.53
C LEU A 693 8.90 7.42 -16.29
N HIS A 694 9.78 8.12 -15.57
CA HIS A 694 11.04 8.56 -16.16
C HIS A 694 11.89 7.35 -16.52
N ARG A 695 12.52 7.41 -17.69
CA ARG A 695 13.37 6.36 -18.24
C ARG A 695 14.84 6.75 -18.11
N LEU A 696 15.65 5.77 -17.73
CA LEU A 696 17.10 5.88 -17.52
C LEU A 696 17.82 4.88 -18.44
N GLY A 697 19.04 5.18 -18.83
CA GLY A 697 20.02 4.25 -19.39
C GLY A 697 21.34 4.36 -18.62
N PHE A 698 22.22 3.36 -18.72
CA PHE A 698 23.59 3.58 -18.25
C PHE A 698 24.30 4.54 -19.19
N VAL A 699 25.14 5.41 -18.62
CA VAL A 699 26.10 6.18 -19.42
C VAL A 699 27.09 5.18 -20.06
N PRO A 700 27.31 5.22 -21.40
CA PRO A 700 28.23 4.34 -22.12
C PRO A 700 29.69 4.42 -21.62
N ASP A 701 30.48 3.35 -21.72
CA ASP A 701 31.86 3.31 -21.16
C ASP A 701 32.91 4.17 -21.88
N ASP A 702 32.60 4.62 -23.10
CA ASP A 702 33.42 5.55 -23.87
C ASP A 702 33.25 7.00 -23.40
N ASP A 703 32.18 7.28 -22.66
CA ASP A 703 31.98 8.54 -21.97
C ASP A 703 32.91 8.61 -20.73
N PRO A 704 33.75 9.66 -20.59
CA PRO A 704 34.64 9.80 -19.44
C PRO A 704 33.90 9.82 -18.10
N ASP A 705 32.63 10.21 -18.08
CA ASP A 705 31.82 10.36 -16.88
C ASP A 705 30.93 9.15 -16.59
N ALA A 706 31.14 8.01 -17.27
CA ALA A 706 30.38 6.77 -17.04
C ALA A 706 30.52 6.20 -15.62
N PHE A 707 31.68 6.39 -15.02
CA PHE A 707 32.01 6.00 -13.64
C PHE A 707 32.34 7.25 -12.83
N GLY A 708 32.32 7.18 -11.50
CA GLY A 708 32.74 8.31 -10.68
C GLY A 708 32.84 7.99 -9.20
N PHE A 709 33.26 8.99 -8.42
CA PHE A 709 33.37 8.89 -6.96
C PHE A 709 32.44 9.88 -6.25
N LEU A 710 31.74 9.39 -5.22
CA LEU A 710 30.81 10.19 -4.43
C LEU A 710 31.20 10.22 -2.96
N ASP A 711 31.00 11.40 -2.36
CA ASP A 711 30.91 11.55 -0.91
C ASP A 711 29.57 10.94 -0.45
N PRO A 712 29.54 9.98 0.48
CA PRO A 712 28.27 9.47 1.01
C PRO A 712 27.36 10.58 1.59
N GLU A 713 27.91 11.75 1.96
CA GLU A 713 27.14 12.91 2.46
C GLU A 713 26.15 13.47 1.43
N VAL A 714 26.49 13.42 0.12
CA VAL A 714 25.64 13.95 -0.96
C VAL A 714 24.50 13.01 -1.35
N VAL A 715 24.53 11.76 -0.90
CA VAL A 715 23.48 10.78 -1.19
C VAL A 715 22.20 11.18 -0.46
N LEU A 716 21.11 11.37 -1.21
CA LEU A 716 19.82 11.70 -0.61
C LEU A 716 19.20 10.50 0.08
N ARG A 717 19.11 9.38 -0.66
CA ARG A 717 18.50 8.11 -0.25
C ARG A 717 18.76 7.02 -1.29
N ALA A 718 18.33 5.78 -1.01
CA ALA A 718 18.30 4.73 -2.03
C ALA A 718 17.19 5.02 -3.06
N SER A 719 17.41 4.60 -4.31
CA SER A 719 16.46 4.77 -5.42
C SER A 719 15.90 3.43 -5.89
N HIS A 720 14.60 3.41 -6.19
CA HIS A 720 13.93 2.23 -6.74
C HIS A 720 14.00 2.27 -8.27
N ILE A 721 15.05 1.68 -8.83
CA ILE A 721 15.27 1.59 -10.29
C ILE A 721 14.90 0.19 -10.76
N MET A 722 13.98 0.11 -11.71
CA MET A 722 13.42 -1.14 -12.23
C MET A 722 13.84 -1.36 -13.68
N PRO A 723 14.27 -2.56 -14.10
CA PRO A 723 14.52 -2.85 -15.52
C PRO A 723 13.27 -2.63 -16.39
N ALA A 724 13.45 -2.01 -17.56
CA ALA A 724 12.39 -1.91 -18.57
C ALA A 724 12.40 -3.13 -19.48
N PHE A 725 11.79 -4.23 -19.01
CA PHE A 725 11.89 -5.55 -19.63
C PHE A 725 11.47 -5.60 -21.12
N ALA A 726 10.55 -4.74 -21.57
CA ALA A 726 10.11 -4.70 -22.96
C ALA A 726 11.20 -4.35 -23.97
N TYR A 727 12.25 -3.64 -23.53
CA TYR A 727 13.36 -3.21 -24.38
C TYR A 727 14.53 -4.20 -24.40
N GLY A 728 14.50 -5.19 -23.51
CA GLY A 728 15.54 -6.22 -23.45
C GLY A 728 16.87 -5.70 -22.91
N LYS A 729 17.93 -6.48 -23.20
CA LYS A 729 19.28 -6.21 -22.76
C LYS A 729 20.21 -5.92 -23.95
N VAL A 730 21.27 -5.17 -23.69
CA VAL A 730 22.30 -4.73 -24.63
C VAL A 730 23.70 -5.01 -24.08
N ASP A 731 24.68 -5.19 -24.98
CA ASP A 731 26.09 -5.46 -24.69
C ASP A 731 27.04 -4.31 -25.07
N ASP A 732 26.52 -3.26 -25.71
CA ASP A 732 27.28 -2.14 -26.28
C ASP A 732 27.59 -1.02 -25.29
N LEU A 733 26.82 -0.88 -24.20
CA LEU A 733 27.02 0.17 -23.19
C LEU A 733 28.29 0.00 -22.34
N LEU A 734 28.79 -1.22 -22.22
CA LEU A 734 29.99 -1.53 -21.44
C LEU A 734 30.52 -2.91 -21.88
N PRO A 735 31.80 -3.05 -22.24
CA PRO A 735 32.44 -4.34 -22.46
C PRO A 735 32.43 -5.22 -21.20
N PRO A 736 32.74 -6.53 -21.29
CA PRO A 736 32.82 -7.40 -20.12
C PRO A 736 33.64 -6.78 -18.97
N SER A 737 33.00 -6.61 -17.81
CA SER A 737 33.56 -5.93 -16.65
C SER A 737 33.20 -6.68 -15.38
N ARG A 738 34.23 -7.16 -14.67
CA ARG A 738 34.08 -7.89 -13.40
C ARG A 738 33.92 -6.95 -12.21
N CYS A 739 34.26 -5.68 -12.40
CA CYS A 739 34.11 -4.64 -11.39
C CYS A 739 32.73 -3.98 -11.41
N ALA A 740 32.15 -3.78 -12.61
CA ALA A 740 30.88 -3.07 -12.75
C ALA A 740 29.65 -3.97 -12.89
N ARG A 741 29.82 -5.23 -13.32
CA ARG A 741 28.73 -6.21 -13.47
C ARG A 741 28.92 -7.42 -12.54
N SER A 742 27.80 -8.03 -12.16
CA SER A 742 27.78 -9.33 -11.49
C SER A 742 27.81 -10.47 -12.50
N GLU A 743 28.30 -11.65 -12.09
CA GLU A 743 28.33 -12.84 -12.95
C GLU A 743 26.91 -13.23 -13.44
N ASP A 744 25.86 -12.93 -12.67
CA ASP A 744 24.46 -13.20 -13.01
C ASP A 744 23.89 -12.27 -14.10
N GLU A 745 24.57 -11.16 -14.41
CA GLU A 745 24.13 -10.22 -15.45
C GLU A 745 24.53 -10.68 -16.86
N GLU A 746 25.36 -11.72 -16.97
CA GLU A 746 25.82 -12.31 -18.24
C GLU A 746 26.50 -11.29 -19.18
N ASP A 747 27.21 -10.32 -18.61
CA ASP A 747 27.82 -9.19 -19.33
C ASP A 747 26.82 -8.36 -20.17
N LEU A 748 25.56 -8.30 -19.73
CA LEU A 748 24.50 -7.55 -20.38
C LEU A 748 23.85 -6.53 -19.42
N ASP A 749 23.64 -5.31 -19.91
CA ASP A 749 22.82 -4.30 -19.24
C ASP A 749 21.41 -4.26 -19.82
N TYR A 750 20.40 -3.85 -19.06
CA TYR A 750 19.12 -3.52 -19.71
C TYR A 750 19.28 -2.24 -20.50
N GLN A 751 18.67 -2.17 -21.69
CA GLN A 751 18.74 -0.97 -22.52
C GLN A 751 18.22 0.25 -21.76
N TYR A 752 17.12 0.05 -21.03
CA TYR A 752 16.49 1.07 -20.23
C TYR A 752 16.05 0.55 -18.86
N TYR A 753 15.91 1.50 -17.94
CA TYR A 753 15.36 1.33 -16.61
C TYR A 753 14.29 2.39 -16.36
N TYR A 754 13.33 2.10 -15.49
CA TYR A 754 12.34 3.05 -15.01
C TYR A 754 12.63 3.46 -13.57
N ILE A 755 12.38 4.73 -13.27
CA ILE A 755 12.35 5.24 -11.90
C ILE A 755 10.97 4.89 -11.31
N GLY A 756 10.96 4.07 -10.25
CA GLY A 756 9.73 3.70 -9.55
C GLY A 756 9.05 4.88 -8.86
N MET A 757 7.72 4.90 -8.91
CA MET A 757 6.85 5.84 -8.19
C MET A 757 6.83 5.61 -6.68
#